data_AF-A0A0G0ZLY3-F1
#
_entry.id   AF-A0A0G0ZLY3-F1
#
_cell.length_a   1.000
_cell.length_b   1.000
_cell.length_c   1.000
_cell.angle_alpha   90.00
_cell.angle_beta   90.00
_cell.angle_gamma   90.00
#
_symmetry.space_group_name_H-M   'P 1'
#
loop_
_entity.id
_entity.type
_entity.pdbx_description
1 polymer ?
#
loop_
_entity_poly.entity_id
_entity_poly.type
_entity_poly.pdbx_seq_one_letter_code
_entity_poly.pdbx_strand_id
1 'polypeptide(L)'
;MKKLIFSIVFIGLVAVPFAVKADMVSDLQAQINTLLQQIQSLQSQLNTLQGQTQPPITTPPIPPLPTIPTSCLNFTYNLYLGSTDSQTNGEVSALQKFLAQDSSIYPEGLITGYFGPATEKAVQRWQAKNNIVSSGSPDTTGYGVVGSKTRAAIRKSCGTTSISPSITVLSPNGGESWTIELGPYTIAWQQSQNTQVDIWLQNKKLSPRPDTDAAYYIKTILGEFKGQIGKNVYGWTVSSDTLPASGYEICVGGYFNVGFERPALNENCSDAPFSIVSTTTNQPPVIDSVSGPSTLNVGQVGTWTIKAYDPENSQMSYFVIWGDEEDSSLLRALDNLRSVSTPFTQTATLTHSYSKASIYNPSFTITDSAGQSAKTSISVNVGAVPTPASALKVESGTQPFTSLFPLKAARMPFTVIKLTAPADQDVKVNSLTVERIGLSSDALFSGIVLLDENGIQIGAEKNLNSSHQATLSEPFTVAKGATKTMTIAGNRADVSGYAGQVVYLSLVGVNSGAIPINGSLPITGAGHTANDSLSIGSMVVSRGATDPGINQTKVVGTAGYTFSSVTVTAGSIERVRLQSIRWYQSGSMPQSYFANVKTYVDGVAYSTYVSNDGHYYTSNFDNGIVIEKAYSKEISLKADIIDGKGETADFDILNRADLYVKGEVYGYGIMPPNGTDTFGSDDGSFHQSTLPWYDAFQVN
;
A
#
# COMPACT_ATOMS: atom_id res chain seq x y z
N MET A 1 52.48 -16.19 69.52
CA MET A 1 53.74 -16.89 69.17
C MET A 1 53.45 -17.76 67.95
N LYS A 2 54.15 -17.53 66.82
CA LYS A 2 55.07 -18.50 66.15
C LYS A 2 54.40 -19.86 65.86
N LYS A 3 54.45 -20.51 64.69
CA LYS A 3 55.29 -20.43 63.47
C LYS A 3 54.92 -21.70 62.64
N LEU A 4 55.23 -21.67 61.33
CA LEU A 4 55.62 -22.78 60.44
C LEU A 4 54.61 -23.90 60.10
N ILE A 5 54.22 -24.08 58.83
CA ILE A 5 54.86 -24.87 57.74
C ILE A 5 54.92 -26.38 58.04
N PHE A 6 54.21 -27.19 57.24
CA PHE A 6 54.78 -28.37 56.55
C PHE A 6 53.89 -28.88 55.40
N SER A 7 54.53 -29.08 54.25
CA SER A 7 54.04 -29.60 52.97
C SER A 7 53.90 -31.13 52.97
N ILE A 8 52.96 -31.70 52.19
CA ILE A 8 53.14 -32.98 51.49
C ILE A 8 52.51 -32.90 50.08
N VAL A 9 53.27 -33.44 49.13
CA VAL A 9 53.17 -33.43 47.66
C VAL A 9 52.68 -34.81 47.18
N PHE A 10 51.80 -34.91 46.16
CA PHE A 10 52.00 -35.70 44.91
C PHE A 10 50.76 -35.75 43.98
N ILE A 11 50.91 -35.17 42.76
CA ILE A 11 50.62 -35.66 41.39
C ILE A 11 49.34 -36.52 41.16
N GLY A 12 48.44 -36.29 40.20
CA GLY A 12 48.35 -35.37 39.06
C GLY A 12 47.36 -35.94 38.03
N LEU A 13 46.50 -35.10 37.44
CA LEU A 13 45.97 -35.27 36.07
C LEU A 13 45.40 -33.93 35.59
N VAL A 14 46.04 -33.38 34.56
CA VAL A 14 45.67 -32.11 33.91
C VAL A 14 44.55 -32.39 32.91
N ALA A 15 43.43 -31.68 33.04
CA ALA A 15 42.44 -31.51 31.98
C ALA A 15 41.91 -30.07 31.99
N VAL A 16 42.35 -29.29 31.01
CA VAL A 16 41.70 -28.10 30.45
C VAL A 16 42.15 -28.03 28.98
N PRO A 17 41.40 -27.44 28.04
CA PRO A 17 40.34 -26.43 28.24
C PRO A 17 39.06 -26.71 27.44
N PHE A 18 38.03 -25.86 27.60
CA PHE A 18 37.18 -25.25 26.56
C PHE A 18 35.87 -24.78 27.21
N ALA A 19 35.86 -23.55 27.72
CA ALA A 19 34.63 -22.77 27.90
C ALA A 19 34.75 -21.55 26.97
N VAL A 20 33.98 -21.55 25.89
CA VAL A 20 33.82 -20.40 24.99
C VAL A 20 32.32 -20.19 24.79
N LYS A 21 31.93 -18.92 24.90
CA LYS A 21 30.61 -18.28 24.71
C LYS A 21 29.68 -18.18 25.94
N ALA A 22 30.09 -17.33 26.89
CA ALA A 22 29.19 -16.72 27.88
C ALA A 22 29.14 -15.17 27.79
N ASP A 23 29.58 -14.56 26.68
CA ASP A 23 29.73 -13.09 26.57
C ASP A 23 28.45 -12.32 26.18
N MET A 24 27.44 -12.92 25.53
CA MET A 24 26.27 -12.13 25.09
C MET A 24 25.22 -11.89 26.17
N VAL A 25 25.10 -12.78 27.17
CA VAL A 25 24.12 -12.61 28.26
C VAL A 25 24.67 -11.68 29.35
N SER A 26 25.98 -11.70 29.61
CA SER A 26 26.62 -10.76 30.55
C SER A 26 26.55 -9.33 30.04
N ASP A 27 26.75 -9.11 28.74
CA ASP A 27 26.72 -7.77 28.15
C ASP A 27 25.30 -7.19 28.13
N LEU A 28 24.28 -8.01 27.85
CA LEU A 28 22.88 -7.61 27.97
C LEU A 28 22.50 -7.32 29.43
N GLN A 29 22.95 -8.14 30.38
CA GLN A 29 22.71 -7.88 31.81
C GLN A 29 23.43 -6.62 32.31
N ALA A 30 24.62 -6.34 31.80
CA ALA A 30 25.37 -5.12 32.08
C ALA A 30 24.67 -3.87 31.50
N GLN A 31 24.12 -3.96 30.28
CA GLN A 31 23.33 -2.88 29.69
C GLN A 31 22.04 -2.61 30.46
N ILE A 32 21.31 -3.66 30.88
CA ILE A 32 20.10 -3.52 31.70
C ILE A 32 20.44 -2.83 33.04
N ASN A 33 21.53 -3.23 33.69
CA ASN A 33 21.96 -2.61 34.94
C ASN A 33 22.38 -1.14 34.75
N THR A 34 23.00 -0.81 33.61
CA THR A 34 23.40 0.55 33.27
C THR A 34 22.17 1.45 33.02
N LEU A 35 21.18 0.95 32.29
CA LEU A 35 19.93 1.68 32.07
C LEU A 35 19.13 1.86 33.37
N LEU A 36 19.11 0.86 34.24
CA LEU A 36 18.45 0.99 35.56
C LEU A 36 19.11 2.05 36.44
N GLN A 37 20.45 2.15 36.41
CA GLN A 37 21.17 3.23 37.09
C GLN A 37 20.88 4.61 36.49
N GLN A 38 20.73 4.72 35.16
CA GLN A 38 20.30 5.97 34.52
C GLN A 38 18.87 6.37 34.90
N ILE A 39 17.94 5.41 34.99
CA ILE A 39 16.57 5.69 35.40
C ILE A 39 16.53 6.19 36.87
N GLN A 40 17.31 5.57 37.76
CA GLN A 40 17.42 6.04 39.15
C GLN A 40 18.07 7.42 39.26
N SER A 41 19.09 7.74 38.46
CA SER A 41 19.71 9.07 38.48
C SER A 41 18.76 10.14 37.96
N LEU A 42 17.98 9.85 36.92
CA LEU A 42 16.95 10.74 36.39
C LEU A 42 15.80 10.93 37.39
N GLN A 43 15.38 9.88 38.11
CA GLN A 43 14.38 9.99 39.19
C GLN A 43 14.91 10.83 40.37
N SER A 44 16.19 10.69 40.72
CA SER A 44 16.83 11.56 41.72
C SER A 44 16.91 13.02 41.24
N GLN A 45 17.22 13.25 39.96
CA GLN A 45 17.24 14.60 39.38
C GLN A 45 15.85 15.24 39.38
N LEU A 46 14.81 14.46 39.08
CA LEU A 46 13.41 14.90 39.12
C LEU A 46 13.01 15.31 40.55
N ASN A 47 13.42 14.51 41.55
CA ASN A 47 13.18 14.83 42.96
C ASN A 47 13.97 16.05 43.44
N THR A 48 15.19 16.30 42.92
CA THR A 48 15.93 17.53 43.21
C THR A 48 15.33 18.78 42.55
N LEU A 49 14.62 18.62 41.43
CA LEU A 49 13.93 19.71 40.73
C LEU A 49 12.52 19.99 41.29
N GLN A 50 11.90 19.01 41.96
CA GLN A 50 10.60 19.16 42.62
C GLN A 50 10.69 19.54 44.11
N GLY A 51 11.91 19.56 44.68
CA GLY A 51 12.15 19.79 46.11
C GLY A 51 12.83 21.12 46.49
N GLN A 52 13.02 22.09 45.58
CA GLN A 52 13.55 23.40 45.94
C GLN A 52 12.44 24.42 46.23
N THR A 53 11.82 24.29 47.40
CA THR A 53 11.27 25.46 48.10
C THR A 53 12.44 26.20 48.75
N GLN A 54 12.88 27.31 48.17
CA GLN A 54 13.86 28.18 48.81
C GLN A 54 13.18 29.00 49.94
N PRO A 55 13.83 29.21 51.10
CA PRO A 55 13.26 29.86 52.29
C PRO A 55 12.95 31.36 52.07
N PRO A 56 12.10 31.97 52.92
CA PRO A 56 11.72 33.37 52.78
C PRO A 56 12.91 34.29 53.09
N ILE A 57 13.25 35.17 52.16
CA ILE A 57 14.20 36.25 52.40
C ILE A 57 13.49 37.59 52.24
N THR A 58 13.47 38.28 53.37
CA THR A 58 12.93 39.58 53.69
C THR A 58 13.54 40.71 52.86
N THR A 59 12.69 41.63 52.40
CA THR A 59 13.02 42.89 51.72
C THR A 59 13.85 43.87 52.57
N PRO A 60 14.73 44.66 51.93
CA PRO A 60 14.88 46.09 52.23
C PRO A 60 14.26 46.95 51.10
N PRO A 61 13.75 48.16 51.42
CA PRO A 61 13.01 49.00 50.48
C PRO A 61 13.95 49.84 49.61
N ILE A 62 13.78 49.80 48.29
CA ILE A 62 14.52 50.63 47.32
C ILE A 62 13.51 51.17 46.27
N PRO A 63 13.67 52.44 45.84
CA PRO A 63 12.62 53.44 45.59
C PRO A 63 11.81 53.24 44.29
N PRO A 64 10.72 54.00 44.07
CA PRO A 64 9.97 53.95 42.82
C PRO A 64 10.85 54.44 41.66
N LEU A 65 11.22 53.52 40.77
CA LEU A 65 11.84 53.80 39.46
C LEU A 65 10.74 53.68 38.39
N PRO A 66 10.88 54.36 37.25
CA PRO A 66 9.93 55.32 36.75
C PRO A 66 8.94 54.61 35.82
N THR A 67 7.70 55.07 35.81
CA THR A 67 6.81 54.79 34.68
C THR A 67 7.42 55.39 33.42
N ILE A 68 7.99 54.54 32.57
CA ILE A 68 8.46 54.91 31.22
C ILE A 68 7.55 54.18 30.22
N PRO A 69 7.04 54.88 29.19
CA PRO A 69 6.10 54.33 28.24
C PRO A 69 6.70 53.15 27.49
N THR A 70 5.89 52.12 27.26
CA THR A 70 6.12 51.07 26.28
C THR A 70 6.21 51.66 24.88
N SER A 71 7.35 52.23 24.53
CA SER A 71 7.78 52.39 23.14
C SER A 71 8.40 51.06 22.68
N CYS A 72 8.05 50.61 21.48
CA CYS A 72 8.51 49.34 20.94
C CYS A 72 10.04 49.28 20.97
N LEU A 73 10.60 48.21 21.54
CA LEU A 73 12.05 48.00 21.61
C LEU A 73 12.63 47.98 20.18
N ASN A 74 13.43 49.01 19.87
CA ASN A 74 14.14 49.12 18.60
C ASN A 74 15.63 48.93 18.85
N PHE A 75 16.12 47.72 18.57
CA PHE A 75 17.55 47.42 18.63
C PHE A 75 18.24 47.96 17.39
N THR A 76 19.34 48.69 17.56
CA THR A 76 20.17 49.23 16.48
C THR A 76 21.44 48.42 16.27
N TYR A 77 21.84 47.61 17.27
CA TYR A 77 23.00 46.73 17.18
C TYR A 77 22.60 45.27 16.89
N ASN A 78 23.49 44.52 16.24
CA ASN A 78 23.43 43.06 16.25
C ASN A 78 23.89 42.59 17.62
N LEU A 79 23.06 41.86 18.36
CA LEU A 79 23.41 41.34 19.69
C LEU A 79 23.74 39.86 19.60
N TYR A 80 24.89 39.47 20.13
CA TYR A 80 25.42 38.11 20.09
C TYR A 80 26.27 37.82 21.34
N LEU A 81 26.64 36.55 21.55
CA LEU A 81 27.44 36.11 22.69
C LEU A 81 28.70 36.98 22.87
N GLY A 82 28.85 37.55 24.05
CA GLY A 82 29.94 38.48 24.39
C GLY A 82 29.58 39.97 24.31
N SER A 83 28.42 40.33 23.75
CA SER A 83 27.96 41.74 23.71
C SER A 83 27.71 42.30 25.11
N THR A 84 28.07 43.56 25.34
CA THR A 84 27.83 44.27 26.62
C THR A 84 27.10 45.59 26.39
N ASP A 85 26.36 46.06 27.40
CA ASP A 85 25.67 47.35 27.35
C ASP A 85 26.60 48.54 27.08
N SER A 86 27.88 48.47 27.49
CA SER A 86 28.86 49.50 27.18
C SER A 86 29.19 49.60 25.70
N GLN A 87 28.98 48.52 24.93
CA GLN A 87 29.19 48.46 23.48
C GLN A 87 27.91 48.70 22.69
N THR A 88 26.74 48.41 23.29
CA THR A 88 25.44 48.43 22.60
C THR A 88 24.49 49.48 23.18
N ASN A 89 24.99 50.43 23.97
CA ASN A 89 24.23 51.51 24.58
C ASN A 89 22.98 51.03 25.36
N GLY A 90 23.11 49.98 26.17
CA GLY A 90 22.01 49.46 27.00
C GLY A 90 21.08 48.43 26.32
N GLU A 91 21.31 48.10 25.04
CA GLU A 91 20.43 47.18 24.30
C GLU A 91 20.47 45.72 24.79
N VAL A 92 21.55 45.25 25.42
CA VAL A 92 21.61 43.89 25.97
C VAL A 92 20.69 43.77 27.18
N SER A 93 20.70 44.75 28.07
CA SER A 93 19.74 44.83 29.19
C SER A 93 18.29 44.94 28.70
N ALA A 94 18.03 45.67 27.61
CA ALA A 94 16.70 45.80 27.04
C ALA A 94 16.19 44.46 26.46
N LEU A 95 17.07 43.71 25.78
CA LEU A 95 16.76 42.36 25.28
C LEU A 95 16.48 41.39 26.43
N GLN A 96 17.32 41.38 27.47
CA GLN A 96 17.14 40.50 28.62
C GLN A 96 15.82 40.77 29.35
N LYS A 97 15.44 42.05 29.51
CA LYS A 97 14.13 42.44 30.06
C LYS A 97 12.96 41.94 29.21
N PHE A 98 13.08 42.00 27.88
CA PHE A 98 12.06 41.49 26.96
C PHE A 98 11.91 39.97 27.04
N LEU A 99 13.03 39.23 26.99
CA LEU A 99 13.00 37.77 27.04
C LEU A 99 12.53 37.25 28.41
N ALA A 100 12.84 37.97 29.49
CA ALA A 100 12.41 37.62 30.85
C ALA A 100 10.89 37.75 31.07
N GLN A 101 10.15 38.35 30.14
CA GLN A 101 8.68 38.36 30.19
C GLN A 101 8.08 36.96 30.02
N ASP A 102 8.82 36.03 29.42
CA ASP A 102 8.41 34.65 29.21
C ASP A 102 9.41 33.69 29.87
N SER A 103 9.03 33.16 31.02
CA SER A 103 9.85 32.21 31.80
C SER A 103 10.08 30.88 31.07
N SER A 104 9.29 30.53 30.05
CA SER A 104 9.55 29.37 29.18
C SER A 104 10.68 29.62 28.18
N ILE A 105 10.97 30.90 27.91
CA ILE A 105 12.03 31.34 27.00
C ILE A 105 13.30 31.67 27.79
N TYR A 106 13.19 32.47 28.85
CA TYR A 106 14.35 32.91 29.66
C TYR A 106 14.14 32.64 31.16
N PRO A 107 14.18 31.37 31.60
CA PRO A 107 13.92 30.98 32.98
C PRO A 107 14.93 31.57 33.97
N GLU A 108 16.14 31.89 33.52
CA GLU A 108 17.16 32.51 34.36
C GLU A 108 16.82 33.96 34.71
N GLY A 109 16.05 34.68 33.88
CA GLY A 109 15.56 36.03 34.14
C GLY A 109 16.64 37.10 34.43
N LEU A 110 17.91 36.80 34.16
CA LEU A 110 19.03 37.65 34.54
C LEU A 110 19.16 38.85 33.58
N ILE A 111 19.08 40.06 34.14
CA ILE A 111 19.30 41.32 33.44
C ILE A 111 20.63 41.89 33.90
N THR A 112 21.71 41.44 33.27
CA THR A 112 23.10 41.76 33.65
C THR A 112 23.74 42.81 32.73
N GLY A 113 23.12 43.10 31.59
CA GLY A 113 23.72 43.91 30.54
C GLY A 113 24.87 43.20 29.81
N TYR A 114 25.06 41.89 30.05
CA TYR A 114 26.03 41.04 29.36
C TYR A 114 25.35 39.86 28.67
N PHE A 115 25.57 39.72 27.38
CA PHE A 115 25.00 38.66 26.55
C PHE A 115 25.85 37.39 26.71
N GLY A 116 25.58 36.62 27.76
CA GLY A 116 26.22 35.33 28.04
C GLY A 116 25.44 34.12 27.53
N PRO A 117 25.88 32.89 27.83
CA PRO A 117 25.26 31.65 27.34
C PRO A 117 23.77 31.49 27.69
N ALA A 118 23.32 32.04 28.82
CA ALA A 118 21.91 32.01 29.22
C ALA A 118 21.04 32.90 28.30
N THR A 119 21.52 34.10 27.97
CA THR A 119 20.84 35.01 27.04
C THR A 119 20.82 34.46 25.61
N GLU A 120 21.91 33.81 25.17
CA GLU A 120 21.96 33.13 23.87
C GLU A 120 20.92 32.01 23.75
N LYS A 121 20.83 31.14 24.76
CA LYS A 121 19.80 30.08 24.79
C LYS A 121 18.39 30.65 24.78
N ALA A 122 18.16 31.76 25.48
CA ALA A 122 16.86 32.43 25.46
C ALA A 122 16.53 32.98 24.07
N VAL A 123 17.50 33.57 23.36
CA VAL A 123 17.31 34.01 21.97
C VAL A 123 17.02 32.83 21.04
N GLN A 124 17.75 31.72 21.19
CA GLN A 124 17.50 30.49 20.41
C GLN A 124 16.06 29.97 20.60
N ARG A 125 15.61 29.85 21.86
CA ARG A 125 14.23 29.43 22.17
C ARG A 125 13.21 30.41 21.60
N TRP A 126 13.47 31.71 21.73
CA TRP A 126 12.57 32.74 21.22
C TRP A 126 12.46 32.70 19.68
N GLN A 127 13.59 32.50 18.98
CA GLN A 127 13.63 32.34 17.53
C GLN A 127 12.89 31.08 17.07
N ALA A 128 13.09 29.95 17.76
CA ALA A 128 12.38 28.71 17.46
C ALA A 128 10.87 28.84 17.71
N LYS A 129 10.47 29.47 18.83
CA LYS A 129 9.06 29.71 19.18
C LYS A 129 8.34 30.63 18.19
N ASN A 130 9.06 31.61 17.62
CA ASN A 130 8.51 32.57 16.66
C ASN A 130 8.78 32.19 15.20
N ASN A 131 9.17 30.94 14.91
CA ASN A 131 9.42 30.41 13.56
C ASN A 131 10.43 31.22 12.73
N ILE A 132 11.47 31.76 13.38
CA ILE A 132 12.51 32.56 12.71
C ILE A 132 13.67 31.66 12.26
N VAL A 133 14.18 30.84 13.18
CA VAL A 133 15.22 29.82 12.96
C VAL A 133 15.23 28.86 14.16
N SER A 134 15.38 27.56 13.90
CA SER A 134 15.33 26.51 14.94
C SER A 134 16.58 25.59 14.96
N SER A 135 17.53 25.78 14.04
CA SER A 135 18.76 24.99 13.94
C SER A 135 19.85 25.73 13.17
N GLY A 136 21.12 25.38 13.41
CA GLY A 136 22.29 25.98 12.76
C GLY A 136 23.18 26.70 13.77
N SER A 137 24.11 27.53 13.29
CA SER A 137 24.99 28.36 14.12
C SER A 137 24.71 29.86 13.95
N PRO A 138 25.21 30.71 14.87
CA PRO A 138 25.26 32.16 14.70
C PRO A 138 25.71 32.60 13.30
N ASP A 139 26.78 32.01 12.78
CA ASP A 139 27.41 32.42 11.52
C ASP A 139 26.71 31.89 10.27
N THR A 140 26.00 30.77 10.37
CA THR A 140 25.36 30.10 9.21
C THR A 140 23.90 30.49 9.05
N THR A 141 23.18 30.66 10.16
CA THR A 141 21.71 30.83 10.16
C THR A 141 21.25 31.99 11.03
N GLY A 142 22.14 32.56 11.85
CA GLY A 142 21.79 33.55 12.86
C GLY A 142 21.14 32.95 14.12
N TYR A 143 21.21 31.62 14.32
CA TYR A 143 20.63 30.95 15.48
C TYR A 143 21.37 31.34 16.76
N GLY A 144 20.67 31.99 17.70
CA GLY A 144 21.24 32.58 18.91
C GLY A 144 21.69 34.04 18.78
N VAL A 145 21.52 34.68 17.61
CA VAL A 145 21.89 36.08 17.36
C VAL A 145 20.66 36.96 17.13
N VAL A 146 20.63 38.14 17.75
CA VAL A 146 19.63 39.17 17.47
C VAL A 146 20.07 40.01 16.26
N GLY A 147 20.05 39.37 15.10
CA GLY A 147 20.31 39.99 13.79
C GLY A 147 19.08 40.69 13.21
N SER A 148 19.17 41.17 11.97
CA SER A 148 18.11 41.97 11.30
C SER A 148 16.73 41.28 11.29
N LYS A 149 16.69 39.97 11.04
CA LYS A 149 15.45 39.15 11.06
C LYS A 149 14.83 39.06 12.45
N THR A 150 15.63 38.73 13.47
CA THR A 150 15.18 38.66 14.87
C THR A 150 14.68 40.03 15.35
N ARG A 151 15.39 41.12 15.03
CA ARG A 151 14.97 42.49 15.37
C ARG A 151 13.65 42.90 14.71
N ALA A 152 13.44 42.52 13.45
CA ALA A 152 12.18 42.79 12.77
C ALA A 152 11.00 42.07 13.44
N ALA A 153 11.21 40.80 13.86
CA ALA A 153 10.20 40.04 14.59
C ALA A 153 9.92 40.63 15.99
N ILE A 154 10.96 41.07 16.74
CA ILE A 154 10.75 41.70 18.05
C ILE A 154 9.97 43.02 17.91
N ARG A 155 10.29 43.84 16.90
CA ARG A 155 9.51 45.05 16.59
C ARG A 155 8.05 44.74 16.27
N LYS A 156 7.78 43.66 15.55
CA LYS A 156 6.42 43.18 15.25
C LYS A 156 5.68 42.71 16.51
N SER A 157 6.40 42.16 17.50
CA SER A 157 5.79 41.69 18.76
C SER A 157 5.40 42.81 19.75
N CYS A 158 5.91 44.04 19.59
CA CYS A 158 5.71 45.13 20.55
C CYS A 158 4.88 46.33 20.04
N GLY A 159 4.33 46.30 18.81
CA GLY A 159 3.67 47.46 18.20
C GLY A 159 2.14 47.42 18.24
N THR A 160 1.52 48.27 19.08
CA THR A 160 0.14 48.71 18.90
C THR A 160 0.09 49.75 17.77
N THR A 161 -0.64 49.38 16.72
CA THR A 161 -1.16 50.10 15.57
C THR A 161 -1.24 51.63 15.66
N SER A 162 -0.29 52.31 15.00
CA SER A 162 -0.59 53.49 14.18
C SER A 162 -1.00 52.96 12.80
N ILE A 163 -2.30 53.01 12.51
CA ILE A 163 -2.86 52.45 11.27
C ILE A 163 -2.56 53.40 10.11
N SER A 164 -1.42 53.19 9.46
CA SER A 164 -1.33 53.48 8.04
C SER A 164 -2.22 52.45 7.31
N PRO A 165 -3.10 52.89 6.39
CA PRO A 165 -3.94 51.96 5.67
C PRO A 165 -3.05 50.99 4.88
N SER A 166 -3.04 49.73 5.32
CA SER A 166 -2.32 48.59 4.75
C SER A 166 -3.28 47.49 4.32
N ILE A 167 -2.87 46.77 3.27
CA ILE A 167 -3.47 45.55 2.76
C ILE A 167 -2.38 44.48 2.62
N THR A 168 -2.72 43.22 2.87
CA THR A 168 -1.79 42.09 2.78
C THR A 168 -2.52 40.87 2.26
N VAL A 169 -2.07 40.31 1.13
CA VAL A 169 -2.55 39.05 0.59
C VAL A 169 -2.05 37.92 1.49
N LEU A 170 -2.97 37.07 1.93
CA LEU A 170 -2.70 35.91 2.78
C LEU A 170 -2.76 34.59 2.00
N SER A 171 -3.52 34.57 0.90
CA SER A 171 -3.66 33.42 -0.01
C SER A 171 -4.09 33.93 -1.39
N PRO A 172 -3.48 33.44 -2.49
CA PRO A 172 -2.29 32.58 -2.49
C PRO A 172 -1.09 33.36 -1.97
N ASN A 173 -0.09 32.69 -1.43
CA ASN A 173 1.17 33.32 -1.03
C ASN A 173 2.41 32.62 -1.57
N GLY A 174 2.23 31.71 -2.54
CA GLY A 174 3.24 31.33 -3.53
C GLY A 174 3.58 29.85 -3.54
N GLY A 175 3.89 29.34 -4.75
CA GLY A 175 4.20 27.93 -5.01
C GLY A 175 2.98 27.04 -5.25
N GLU A 176 1.75 27.54 -5.07
CA GLU A 176 0.54 26.78 -5.34
C GLU A 176 0.39 26.44 -6.83
N SER A 177 -0.46 25.47 -7.13
CA SER A 177 -0.89 25.15 -8.49
C SER A 177 -2.41 25.16 -8.54
N TRP A 178 -2.98 26.06 -9.35
CA TRP A 178 -4.41 26.21 -9.53
C TRP A 178 -4.82 25.70 -10.91
N THR A 179 -5.74 24.77 -10.93
CA THR A 179 -6.26 24.15 -12.15
C THR A 179 -7.44 24.92 -12.70
N ILE A 180 -7.43 25.18 -14.01
CA ILE A 180 -8.54 25.76 -14.76
C ILE A 180 -9.84 24.99 -14.48
N GLU A 181 -10.96 25.69 -14.29
CA GLU A 181 -12.33 25.16 -14.10
C GLU A 181 -12.57 24.27 -12.86
N LEU A 182 -11.56 23.99 -12.03
CA LEU A 182 -11.67 23.10 -10.85
C LEU A 182 -11.94 23.84 -9.51
N GLY A 183 -12.00 25.18 -9.54
CA GLY A 183 -12.21 26.02 -8.34
C GLY A 183 -13.63 25.96 -7.73
N PRO A 184 -13.91 26.71 -6.65
CA PRO A 184 -13.28 27.98 -6.32
C PRO A 184 -12.03 27.87 -5.43
N TYR A 185 -10.93 28.46 -5.87
CA TYR A 185 -9.75 28.69 -5.05
C TYR A 185 -9.94 29.88 -4.12
N THR A 186 -9.33 29.82 -2.94
CA THR A 186 -9.48 30.85 -1.92
C THR A 186 -8.46 31.97 -2.11
N ILE A 187 -8.96 33.18 -2.37
CA ILE A 187 -8.21 34.43 -2.28
C ILE A 187 -8.53 35.06 -0.93
N ALA A 188 -7.53 35.20 -0.06
CA ALA A 188 -7.70 35.80 1.25
C ALA A 188 -6.74 36.97 1.43
N TRP A 189 -7.20 38.04 2.05
CA TRP A 189 -6.36 39.19 2.38
C TRP A 189 -6.78 39.82 3.71
N GLN A 190 -5.85 40.52 4.33
CA GLN A 190 -6.09 41.32 5.51
C GLN A 190 -6.01 42.80 5.13
N GLN A 191 -6.98 43.60 5.53
CA GLN A 191 -6.95 45.04 5.36
C GLN A 191 -7.21 45.76 6.69
N SER A 192 -6.63 46.93 6.81
CA SER A 192 -6.58 47.71 8.05
C SER A 192 -7.77 48.66 8.26
N GLN A 193 -8.67 48.79 7.28
CA GLN A 193 -9.87 49.62 7.34
C GLN A 193 -10.97 49.09 6.42
N ASN A 194 -12.22 49.53 6.63
CA ASN A 194 -13.32 49.25 5.71
C ASN A 194 -13.14 50.08 4.44
N THR A 195 -12.89 49.44 3.30
CA THR A 195 -12.74 50.11 2.01
C THR A 195 -12.95 49.13 0.87
N GLN A 196 -13.33 49.69 -0.28
CA GLN A 196 -13.49 48.97 -1.53
C GLN A 196 -12.12 48.57 -2.09
N VAL A 197 -12.01 47.36 -2.62
CA VAL A 197 -10.79 46.80 -3.22
C VAL A 197 -11.12 46.05 -4.50
N ASP A 198 -10.12 45.98 -5.38
CA ASP A 198 -10.15 45.16 -6.59
C ASP A 198 -9.17 44.01 -6.42
N ILE A 199 -9.49 42.89 -7.07
CA ILE A 199 -8.68 41.67 -7.11
C ILE A 199 -8.36 41.39 -8.57
N TRP A 200 -7.08 41.20 -8.88
CA TRP A 200 -6.64 40.82 -10.21
C TRP A 200 -5.53 39.78 -10.17
N LEU A 201 -5.45 39.04 -11.27
CA LEU A 201 -4.37 38.13 -11.60
C LEU A 201 -3.36 38.85 -12.49
N GLN A 202 -2.07 38.67 -12.25
CA GLN A 202 -1.03 39.15 -13.16
C GLN A 202 0.08 38.14 -13.38
N ASN A 203 0.76 38.26 -14.53
CA ASN A 203 2.01 37.57 -14.82
C ASN A 203 2.94 38.48 -15.64
N LYS A 204 4.00 38.97 -14.99
CA LYS A 204 4.96 39.93 -15.57
C LYS A 204 5.84 39.34 -16.67
N LYS A 205 5.83 38.01 -16.87
CA LYS A 205 6.61 37.31 -17.90
C LYS A 205 5.81 36.98 -19.16
N LEU A 206 4.49 37.13 -19.13
CA LEU A 206 3.61 36.86 -20.25
C LEU A 206 3.24 38.15 -20.98
N SER A 207 3.10 38.05 -22.30
CA SER A 207 2.59 39.13 -23.14
C SER A 207 1.19 39.58 -22.65
N PRO A 208 0.87 40.88 -22.75
CA PRO A 208 -0.44 41.39 -22.34
C PRO A 208 -1.58 40.77 -23.14
N ARG A 209 -2.76 40.74 -22.54
CA ARG A 209 -3.96 40.23 -23.19
C ARG A 209 -4.39 41.24 -24.28
N PRO A 210 -4.88 40.79 -25.46
CA PRO A 210 -5.19 41.68 -26.58
C PRO A 210 -6.22 42.80 -26.31
N ASP A 211 -6.96 42.68 -25.21
CA ASP A 211 -8.02 43.57 -24.74
C ASP A 211 -7.56 44.58 -23.67
N THR A 212 -6.25 44.67 -23.37
CA THR A 212 -5.70 45.55 -22.32
C THR A 212 -4.52 46.40 -22.80
N ASP A 213 -4.45 47.66 -22.37
CA ASP A 213 -3.27 48.56 -22.57
C ASP A 213 -2.12 48.26 -21.58
N ALA A 214 -2.09 47.06 -20.98
CA ALA A 214 -1.10 46.69 -19.98
C ALA A 214 0.25 46.32 -20.61
N ALA A 215 1.35 46.49 -19.87
CA ALA A 215 2.69 46.09 -20.31
C ALA A 215 2.95 44.57 -20.21
N TYR A 216 2.08 43.84 -19.51
CA TYR A 216 2.16 42.40 -19.24
C TYR A 216 0.77 41.83 -18.99
N TYR A 217 0.64 40.50 -18.86
CA TYR A 217 -0.64 39.84 -18.63
C TYR A 217 -1.28 40.29 -17.30
N ILE A 218 -2.46 40.94 -17.39
CA ILE A 218 -3.30 41.32 -16.25
C ILE A 218 -4.74 40.90 -16.56
N LYS A 219 -5.43 40.34 -15.56
CA LYS A 219 -6.84 39.94 -15.67
C LYS A 219 -7.57 40.26 -14.37
N THR A 220 -8.56 41.15 -14.45
CA THR A 220 -9.44 41.45 -13.31
C THR A 220 -10.23 40.21 -12.93
N ILE A 221 -10.14 39.82 -11.65
CA ILE A 221 -10.90 38.72 -11.07
C ILE A 221 -12.21 39.25 -10.50
N LEU A 222 -12.13 40.36 -9.77
CA LEU A 222 -13.28 41.00 -9.13
C LEU A 222 -13.00 42.49 -8.94
N GLY A 223 -13.91 43.34 -9.41
CA GLY A 223 -13.89 44.77 -9.15
C GLY A 223 -14.86 45.16 -8.05
N GLU A 224 -14.58 46.28 -7.38
CA GLU A 224 -15.48 46.96 -6.46
C GLU A 224 -15.91 46.17 -5.22
N PHE A 225 -15.08 45.24 -4.74
CA PHE A 225 -15.42 44.44 -3.57
C PHE A 225 -15.41 45.27 -2.28
N LYS A 226 -16.50 45.25 -1.52
CA LYS A 226 -16.66 46.01 -0.26
C LYS A 226 -15.93 45.33 0.92
N GLY A 227 -14.60 45.40 0.91
CA GLY A 227 -13.76 44.83 1.96
C GLY A 227 -14.03 45.44 3.35
N GLN A 228 -13.98 44.60 4.38
CA GLN A 228 -14.07 44.98 5.78
C GLN A 228 -12.68 44.97 6.45
N ILE A 229 -12.52 45.74 7.53
CA ILE A 229 -11.35 45.69 8.39
C ILE A 229 -11.13 44.26 8.90
N GLY A 230 -9.89 43.81 8.92
CA GLY A 230 -9.52 42.44 9.23
C GLY A 230 -9.45 41.56 7.99
N LYS A 231 -9.75 40.27 8.16
CA LYS A 231 -9.61 39.24 7.12
C LYS A 231 -10.84 39.21 6.20
N ASN A 232 -10.60 39.25 4.90
CA ASN A 232 -11.59 39.05 3.85
C ASN A 232 -11.23 37.82 3.03
N VAL A 233 -12.24 37.21 2.40
CA VAL A 233 -12.08 36.01 1.58
C VAL A 233 -12.98 36.11 0.35
N TYR A 234 -12.46 35.68 -0.80
CA TYR A 234 -13.19 35.52 -2.05
C TYR A 234 -12.86 34.15 -2.68
N GLY A 235 -13.89 33.44 -3.14
CA GLY A 235 -13.73 32.20 -3.89
C GLY A 235 -13.69 32.47 -5.38
N TRP A 236 -12.60 32.09 -6.06
CA TRP A 236 -12.42 32.30 -7.49
C TRP A 236 -12.19 30.98 -8.23
N THR A 237 -13.03 30.70 -9.23
CA THR A 237 -12.79 29.63 -10.19
C THR A 237 -12.03 30.18 -11.39
N VAL A 238 -10.83 29.63 -11.66
CA VAL A 238 -10.02 30.00 -12.81
C VAL A 238 -10.78 29.67 -14.09
N SER A 239 -11.14 30.67 -14.88
CA SER A 239 -11.87 30.47 -16.14
C SER A 239 -10.96 29.98 -17.26
N SER A 240 -11.53 29.25 -18.23
CA SER A 240 -10.82 28.62 -19.37
C SER A 240 -10.12 29.58 -20.32
N ASP A 241 -10.43 30.87 -20.26
CA ASP A 241 -9.71 31.92 -20.99
C ASP A 241 -8.40 32.35 -20.30
N THR A 242 -8.05 31.73 -19.17
CA THR A 242 -6.78 31.97 -18.46
C THR A 242 -5.69 31.05 -19.02
N LEU A 243 -4.54 31.61 -19.41
CA LEU A 243 -3.43 30.85 -20.00
C LEU A 243 -2.75 29.96 -18.93
N PRO A 244 -2.52 28.66 -19.20
CA PRO A 244 -1.70 27.83 -18.33
C PRO A 244 -0.23 28.28 -18.33
N ALA A 245 0.29 28.70 -17.19
CA ALA A 245 1.68 29.10 -17.01
C ALA A 245 2.08 29.15 -15.52
N SER A 246 3.37 29.10 -15.25
CA SER A 246 3.94 29.48 -13.95
C SER A 246 4.22 30.98 -13.89
N GLY A 247 4.31 31.56 -12.69
CA GLY A 247 4.71 32.96 -12.52
C GLY A 247 3.56 33.92 -12.26
N TYR A 248 2.37 33.39 -11.94
CA TYR A 248 1.20 34.19 -11.61
C TYR A 248 1.30 34.77 -10.20
N GLU A 249 0.76 35.98 -10.01
CA GLU A 249 0.59 36.64 -8.72
C GLU A 249 -0.89 37.08 -8.60
N ILE A 250 -1.49 36.91 -7.42
CA ILE A 250 -2.78 37.52 -7.10
C ILE A 250 -2.50 38.82 -6.36
N CYS A 251 -3.10 39.90 -6.82
CA CYS A 251 -2.94 41.22 -6.24
C CYS A 251 -4.28 41.77 -5.77
N VAL A 252 -4.25 42.46 -4.63
CA VAL A 252 -5.39 43.15 -4.05
C VAL A 252 -4.98 44.58 -3.72
N GLY A 253 -5.78 45.55 -4.15
CA GLY A 253 -5.49 46.96 -3.96
C GLY A 253 -6.65 47.85 -4.38
N GLY A 254 -6.51 49.16 -4.15
CA GLY A 254 -7.44 50.15 -4.70
C GLY A 254 -7.12 50.37 -6.18
N TYR A 255 -8.10 50.20 -7.07
CA TYR A 255 -7.89 50.39 -8.50
C TYR A 255 -7.92 51.88 -8.89
N PHE A 256 -6.97 52.28 -9.74
CA PHE A 256 -6.87 53.62 -10.32
C PHE A 256 -7.96 53.81 -11.39
N ASN A 257 -9.07 54.48 -11.03
CA ASN A 257 -9.89 55.17 -12.03
C ASN A 257 -9.59 56.66 -11.95
N VAL A 258 -9.15 57.22 -13.08
CA VAL A 258 -8.87 58.65 -13.26
C VAL A 258 -10.10 59.49 -12.88
N GLY A 259 -10.04 60.21 -11.75
CA GLY A 259 -10.96 61.33 -11.51
C GLY A 259 -11.38 61.66 -10.08
N PHE A 260 -11.17 60.82 -9.06
CA PHE A 260 -11.60 61.17 -7.69
C PHE A 260 -10.64 60.67 -6.60
N GLU A 261 -10.24 61.57 -5.69
CA GLU A 261 -9.44 61.26 -4.50
C GLU A 261 -10.23 60.40 -3.50
N ARG A 262 -9.82 59.14 -3.32
CA ARG A 262 -10.21 58.24 -2.20
C ARG A 262 -9.03 57.34 -1.80
N PRO A 263 -9.00 56.81 -0.56
CA PRO A 263 -7.78 56.65 0.23
C PRO A 263 -6.87 55.53 -0.30
N ALA A 264 -5.60 55.86 -0.48
CA ALA A 264 -4.55 54.98 -0.98
C ALA A 264 -4.27 53.82 0.00
N LEU A 265 -4.88 52.65 -0.24
CA LEU A 265 -4.25 51.40 0.14
C LEU A 265 -3.18 51.10 -0.92
N ASN A 266 -1.93 50.98 -0.50
CA ASN A 266 -0.88 50.46 -1.37
C ASN A 266 -1.27 49.05 -1.81
N GLU A 267 -1.12 48.75 -3.10
CA GLU A 267 -1.29 47.41 -3.65
C GLU A 267 -0.42 46.40 -2.89
N ASN A 268 -0.96 45.19 -2.68
CA ASN A 268 -0.17 44.05 -2.24
C ASN A 268 -0.51 42.81 -3.08
N CYS A 269 0.50 42.02 -3.41
CA CYS A 269 0.37 40.77 -4.14
C CYS A 269 0.87 39.60 -3.28
N SER A 270 0.57 38.37 -3.72
CA SER A 270 1.10 37.12 -3.16
C SER A 270 2.63 37.16 -2.98
N ASP A 271 3.13 36.61 -1.87
CA ASP A 271 4.55 36.70 -1.46
C ASP A 271 5.52 36.05 -2.46
N ALA A 272 5.07 35.03 -3.19
CA ALA A 272 5.80 34.38 -4.28
C ALA A 272 4.85 33.99 -5.41
N PRO A 273 5.36 33.76 -6.64
CA PRO A 273 4.52 33.35 -7.75
C PRO A 273 3.96 31.94 -7.56
N PHE A 274 2.80 31.69 -8.16
CA PHE A 274 2.16 30.37 -8.25
C PHE A 274 1.92 29.97 -9.72
N SER A 275 1.36 28.77 -9.93
CA SER A 275 1.13 28.18 -11.25
C SER A 275 -0.35 28.08 -11.56
N ILE A 276 -0.73 28.34 -12.81
CA ILE A 276 -2.02 27.93 -13.36
C ILE A 276 -1.78 26.79 -14.34
N VAL A 277 -2.46 25.67 -14.15
CA VAL A 277 -2.32 24.46 -14.97
C VAL A 277 -3.62 24.09 -15.66
N SER A 278 -3.51 23.42 -16.80
CA SER A 278 -4.65 22.80 -17.48
C SER A 278 -5.22 21.65 -16.65
N THR A 279 -6.49 21.32 -16.85
CA THR A 279 -7.10 20.09 -16.32
C THR A 279 -6.35 18.88 -16.88
N THR A 280 -5.68 18.10 -16.02
CA THR A 280 -5.29 16.73 -16.37
C THR A 280 -6.54 15.84 -16.33
N THR A 281 -6.54 14.76 -17.11
CA THR A 281 -7.60 13.74 -17.07
C THR A 281 -7.74 13.21 -15.64
N ASN A 282 -8.87 13.50 -15.01
CA ASN A 282 -9.23 13.01 -13.68
C ASN A 282 -9.15 11.46 -13.65
N GLN A 283 -8.70 10.84 -12.56
CA GLN A 283 -8.77 9.39 -12.34
C GLN A 283 -9.94 9.06 -11.39
N PRO A 284 -10.55 7.86 -11.49
CA PRO A 284 -11.65 7.50 -10.59
C PRO A 284 -11.14 7.24 -9.15
N PRO A 285 -12.01 7.39 -8.13
CA PRO A 285 -11.71 7.02 -6.75
C PRO A 285 -11.29 5.55 -6.61
N VAL A 286 -10.46 5.26 -5.61
CA VAL A 286 -10.01 3.91 -5.25
C VAL A 286 -10.61 3.51 -3.91
N ILE A 287 -11.30 2.37 -3.86
CA ILE A 287 -11.82 1.78 -2.62
C ILE A 287 -10.76 0.84 -2.05
N ASP A 288 -10.23 1.18 -0.87
CA ASP A 288 -9.22 0.39 -0.15
C ASP A 288 -9.85 -0.81 0.57
N SER A 289 -10.97 -0.61 1.28
CA SER A 289 -11.68 -1.71 1.95
C SER A 289 -13.15 -1.40 2.24
N VAL A 290 -13.96 -2.44 2.33
CA VAL A 290 -15.34 -2.40 2.85
C VAL A 290 -15.49 -3.48 3.93
N SER A 291 -16.13 -3.14 5.05
CA SER A 291 -16.40 -4.08 6.14
C SER A 291 -17.80 -3.85 6.71
N GLY A 292 -18.44 -4.90 7.21
CA GLY A 292 -19.78 -4.84 7.79
C GLY A 292 -20.26 -6.20 8.28
N PRO A 293 -21.44 -6.27 8.91
CA PRO A 293 -22.02 -7.52 9.38
C PRO A 293 -22.40 -8.45 8.22
N SER A 294 -22.01 -9.72 8.32
CA SER A 294 -22.43 -10.78 7.38
C SER A 294 -23.80 -11.36 7.71
N THR A 295 -24.27 -11.16 8.94
CA THR A 295 -25.58 -11.60 9.43
C THR A 295 -26.20 -10.53 10.33
N LEU A 296 -27.52 -10.36 10.22
CA LEU A 296 -28.33 -9.50 11.07
C LEU A 296 -29.66 -10.19 11.38
N ASN A 297 -30.25 -9.93 12.54
CA ASN A 297 -31.66 -10.24 12.76
C ASN A 297 -32.53 -9.21 12.02
N VAL A 298 -33.78 -9.58 11.69
CA VAL A 298 -34.75 -8.62 11.14
C VAL A 298 -34.91 -7.46 12.13
N GLY A 299 -34.80 -6.22 11.63
CA GLY A 299 -34.84 -5.00 12.43
C GLY A 299 -33.55 -4.66 13.18
N GLN A 300 -32.50 -5.49 13.11
CA GLN A 300 -31.20 -5.17 13.70
C GLN A 300 -30.46 -4.14 12.83
N VAL A 301 -29.90 -3.11 13.46
CA VAL A 301 -29.06 -2.12 12.79
C VAL A 301 -27.68 -2.71 12.54
N GLY A 302 -27.27 -2.76 11.28
CA GLY A 302 -25.92 -3.04 10.84
C GLY A 302 -25.08 -1.77 10.67
N THR A 303 -23.77 -1.91 10.69
CA THR A 303 -22.81 -0.82 10.45
C THR A 303 -21.78 -1.26 9.42
N TRP A 304 -21.64 -0.46 8.36
CA TRP A 304 -20.69 -0.67 7.28
C TRP A 304 -19.66 0.43 7.30
N THR A 305 -18.38 0.06 7.19
CA THR A 305 -17.26 0.99 7.11
C THR A 305 -16.57 0.82 5.77
N ILE A 306 -16.47 1.93 5.01
CA ILE A 306 -15.83 2.02 3.70
C ILE A 306 -14.58 2.86 3.87
N LYS A 307 -13.44 2.36 3.39
CA LYS A 307 -12.21 3.14 3.21
C LYS A 307 -11.96 3.37 1.73
N ALA A 308 -11.76 4.61 1.33
CA ALA A 308 -11.49 5.00 -0.06
C ALA A 308 -10.56 6.22 -0.11
N TYR A 309 -9.86 6.41 -1.22
CA TYR A 309 -9.08 7.61 -1.50
C TYR A 309 -9.21 7.97 -2.98
N ASP A 310 -8.99 9.24 -3.31
CA ASP A 310 -8.94 9.72 -4.67
C ASP A 310 -7.46 9.97 -5.07
N PRO A 311 -6.97 9.48 -6.22
CA PRO A 311 -5.57 9.67 -6.62
C PRO A 311 -5.17 11.15 -6.75
N GLU A 312 -6.11 12.00 -7.15
CA GLU A 312 -5.97 13.45 -7.24
C GLU A 312 -6.30 14.16 -5.92
N ASN A 313 -6.64 13.39 -4.88
CA ASN A 313 -7.00 13.88 -3.57
C ASN A 313 -8.23 14.81 -3.59
N SER A 314 -9.12 14.59 -4.55
CA SER A 314 -10.34 15.37 -4.75
C SER A 314 -11.46 14.98 -3.77
N GLN A 315 -12.53 15.78 -3.75
CA GLN A 315 -13.65 15.54 -2.84
C GLN A 315 -14.48 14.34 -3.33
N MET A 316 -14.75 13.40 -2.42
CA MET A 316 -15.58 12.23 -2.69
C MET A 316 -16.96 12.33 -2.05
N SER A 317 -17.95 11.73 -2.70
CA SER A 317 -19.30 11.54 -2.19
C SER A 317 -19.63 10.05 -2.12
N TYR A 318 -20.36 9.65 -1.07
CA TYR A 318 -20.72 8.27 -0.82
C TYR A 318 -22.23 8.09 -1.02
N PHE A 319 -22.60 7.12 -1.82
CA PHE A 319 -23.98 6.74 -2.09
C PHE A 319 -24.15 5.24 -1.83
N VAL A 320 -25.27 4.84 -1.27
CA VAL A 320 -25.57 3.44 -0.98
C VAL A 320 -26.99 3.11 -1.42
N ILE A 321 -27.12 2.00 -2.12
CA ILE A 321 -28.39 1.31 -2.38
C ILE A 321 -28.36 0.07 -1.50
N TRP A 322 -29.27 -0.06 -0.55
CA TRP A 322 -29.27 -1.13 0.45
C TRP A 322 -29.79 -2.47 -0.07
N GLY A 323 -30.48 -2.46 -1.21
CA GLY A 323 -31.04 -3.64 -1.87
C GLY A 323 -32.44 -4.02 -1.39
N ASP A 324 -33.05 -3.22 -0.52
CA ASP A 324 -34.42 -3.39 0.00
C ASP A 324 -35.39 -2.28 -0.45
N GLU A 325 -35.01 -1.48 -1.43
CA GLU A 325 -35.82 -0.38 -1.95
C GLU A 325 -37.01 -0.90 -2.77
N GLU A 326 -38.23 -0.52 -2.38
CA GLU A 326 -39.47 -1.02 -3.01
C GLU A 326 -39.83 -0.36 -4.36
N ASP A 327 -39.10 0.68 -4.80
CA ASP A 327 -39.37 1.35 -6.08
C ASP A 327 -38.11 1.94 -6.74
N SER A 328 -37.66 1.31 -7.84
CA SER A 328 -36.50 1.72 -8.63
C SER A 328 -36.65 3.10 -9.30
N SER A 329 -37.88 3.61 -9.40
CA SER A 329 -38.18 4.87 -10.10
C SER A 329 -37.96 6.12 -9.24
N LEU A 330 -38.10 6.01 -7.91
CA LEU A 330 -37.81 7.08 -6.96
C LEU A 330 -36.32 7.20 -6.62
N LEU A 331 -35.55 6.12 -6.78
CA LEU A 331 -34.09 6.12 -6.64
C LEU A 331 -33.39 7.06 -7.64
N ARG A 332 -33.92 7.22 -8.85
CA ARG A 332 -33.42 8.18 -9.85
C ARG A 332 -33.74 9.64 -9.52
N ALA A 333 -34.78 9.90 -8.74
CA ALA A 333 -35.14 11.24 -8.30
C ALA A 333 -34.30 11.70 -7.10
N LEU A 334 -33.86 10.76 -6.24
CA LEU A 334 -32.96 11.02 -5.11
C LEU A 334 -31.49 11.18 -5.52
N ASP A 335 -31.09 10.66 -6.69
CA ASP A 335 -29.75 10.86 -7.31
C ASP A 335 -29.41 12.36 -7.53
N ASN A 336 -30.44 13.21 -7.65
CA ASN A 336 -30.33 14.67 -7.78
C ASN A 336 -30.34 15.44 -6.46
N LEU A 337 -30.64 14.80 -5.32
CA LEU A 337 -30.65 15.40 -3.98
C LEU A 337 -29.44 14.88 -3.18
N ARG A 338 -28.24 15.13 -3.72
CA ARG A 338 -26.97 14.77 -3.09
C ARG A 338 -26.81 15.52 -1.77
N SER A 339 -26.60 14.80 -0.65
CA SER A 339 -26.00 15.35 0.58
C SER A 339 -25.52 14.26 1.55
N VAL A 340 -24.26 13.84 1.41
CA VAL A 340 -23.31 13.92 2.53
C VAL A 340 -22.03 14.53 1.95
N SER A 341 -22.01 15.86 1.78
CA SER A 341 -20.78 16.57 1.46
C SER A 341 -19.99 16.78 2.75
N THR A 342 -19.17 15.81 3.14
CA THR A 342 -18.16 16.02 4.19
C THR A 342 -16.79 16.26 3.55
N PRO A 343 -15.99 17.19 4.08
CA PRO A 343 -14.64 17.40 3.58
C PRO A 343 -13.80 16.15 3.83
N PHE A 344 -13.10 15.70 2.80
CA PHE A 344 -12.00 14.72 2.83
C PHE A 344 -12.12 13.61 3.90
N THR A 345 -13.08 12.72 3.74
CA THR A 345 -13.17 11.51 4.58
C THR A 345 -12.71 10.30 3.79
N GLN A 346 -11.49 9.84 4.06
CA GLN A 346 -10.98 8.54 3.58
C GLN A 346 -11.75 7.35 4.16
N THR A 347 -12.59 7.58 5.17
CA THR A 347 -13.40 6.55 5.81
C THR A 347 -14.83 7.05 6.02
N ALA A 348 -15.80 6.34 5.47
CA ALA A 348 -17.23 6.58 5.68
C ALA A 348 -17.84 5.42 6.48
N THR A 349 -18.75 5.75 7.40
CA THR A 349 -19.53 4.75 8.14
C THR A 349 -21.01 4.95 7.86
N LEU A 350 -21.67 3.90 7.38
CA LEU A 350 -23.08 3.88 7.00
C LEU A 350 -23.81 2.84 7.85
N THR A 351 -25.06 3.10 8.21
CA THR A 351 -25.88 2.18 9.01
C THR A 351 -27.22 1.96 8.35
N HIS A 352 -27.75 0.74 8.48
CA HIS A 352 -29.05 0.35 7.94
C HIS A 352 -29.65 -0.81 8.73
N SER A 353 -30.98 -0.92 8.72
CA SER A 353 -31.70 -2.05 9.30
C SER A 353 -32.72 -2.55 8.30
N TYR A 354 -32.78 -3.86 8.10
CA TYR A 354 -33.67 -4.48 7.13
C TYR A 354 -34.97 -4.93 7.80
N SER A 355 -36.10 -4.61 7.17
CA SER A 355 -37.45 -4.87 7.70
C SER A 355 -38.01 -6.25 7.34
N LYS A 356 -37.40 -6.93 6.37
CA LYS A 356 -37.78 -8.28 5.91
C LYS A 356 -36.58 -9.20 5.96
N ALA A 357 -36.85 -10.49 6.15
CA ALA A 357 -35.79 -11.50 6.08
C ALA A 357 -35.44 -11.74 4.60
N SER A 358 -34.17 -11.53 4.22
CA SER A 358 -33.65 -11.80 2.87
C SER A 358 -32.11 -11.79 2.88
N ILE A 359 -31.50 -12.16 1.77
CA ILE A 359 -30.11 -11.82 1.48
C ILE A 359 -30.13 -10.50 0.71
N TYR A 360 -29.48 -9.48 1.27
CA TYR A 360 -29.36 -8.17 0.65
C TYR A 360 -27.93 -7.92 0.19
N ASN A 361 -27.78 -7.21 -0.94
CA ASN A 361 -26.49 -6.83 -1.51
C ASN A 361 -26.38 -5.30 -1.56
N PRO A 362 -26.09 -4.63 -0.43
CA PRO A 362 -25.91 -3.19 -0.43
C PRO A 362 -24.77 -2.79 -1.37
N SER A 363 -25.06 -1.89 -2.31
CA SER A 363 -24.14 -1.37 -3.32
C SER A 363 -23.69 0.02 -2.93
N PHE A 364 -22.40 0.16 -2.63
CA PHE A 364 -21.76 1.42 -2.28
C PHE A 364 -21.12 2.02 -3.53
N THR A 365 -21.46 3.25 -3.87
CA THR A 365 -20.88 4.03 -4.96
C THR A 365 -20.15 5.23 -4.37
N ILE A 366 -18.88 5.37 -4.69
CA ILE A 366 -18.04 6.51 -4.30
C ILE A 366 -17.79 7.32 -5.57
N THR A 367 -18.18 8.59 -5.58
CA THR A 367 -18.07 9.47 -6.75
C THR A 367 -17.22 10.69 -6.42
N ASP A 368 -16.22 10.98 -7.24
CA ASP A 368 -15.39 12.18 -7.11
C ASP A 368 -16.12 13.46 -7.58
N SER A 369 -15.46 14.60 -7.43
CA SER A 369 -15.97 15.91 -7.84
C SER A 369 -16.13 16.07 -9.36
N ALA A 370 -15.48 15.22 -10.17
CA ALA A 370 -15.58 15.23 -11.63
C ALA A 370 -16.58 14.16 -12.16
N GLY A 371 -17.28 13.46 -11.26
CA GLY A 371 -18.34 12.51 -11.59
C GLY A 371 -17.87 11.09 -11.89
N GLN A 372 -16.58 10.77 -11.81
CA GLN A 372 -16.12 9.38 -11.94
C GLN A 372 -16.36 8.64 -10.63
N SER A 373 -16.64 7.34 -10.74
CA SER A 373 -17.10 6.55 -9.60
C SER A 373 -16.44 5.19 -9.51
N ALA A 374 -16.19 4.75 -8.28
CA ALA A 374 -15.91 3.35 -7.95
C ALA A 374 -17.10 2.75 -7.20
N LYS A 375 -17.34 1.45 -7.40
CA LYS A 375 -18.44 0.73 -6.77
C LYS A 375 -17.95 -0.51 -6.07
N THR A 376 -18.56 -0.84 -4.93
CA THR A 376 -18.33 -2.10 -4.21
C THR A 376 -19.61 -2.59 -3.54
N SER A 377 -19.65 -3.83 -3.09
CA SER A 377 -20.76 -4.40 -2.33
C SER A 377 -20.25 -5.41 -1.30
N ILE A 378 -21.01 -5.58 -0.21
CA ILE A 378 -20.85 -6.69 0.73
C ILE A 378 -22.25 -7.21 1.09
N SER A 379 -22.50 -8.50 0.93
CA SER A 379 -23.83 -9.05 1.21
C SER A 379 -24.07 -9.20 2.72
N VAL A 380 -25.33 -9.09 3.13
CA VAL A 380 -25.77 -9.33 4.50
C VAL A 380 -26.99 -10.23 4.50
N ASN A 381 -26.94 -11.29 5.30
CA ASN A 381 -28.08 -12.19 5.50
C ASN A 381 -28.92 -11.70 6.68
N VAL A 382 -30.18 -11.31 6.41
CA VAL A 382 -31.08 -10.74 7.41
C VAL A 382 -32.16 -11.75 7.75
N GLY A 383 -32.27 -12.09 9.03
CA GLY A 383 -33.23 -13.05 9.54
C GLY A 383 -32.91 -14.48 9.13
N ALA A 384 -33.49 -15.45 9.85
CA ALA A 384 -33.48 -16.85 9.43
C ALA A 384 -34.46 -17.02 8.25
N VAL A 385 -34.08 -16.51 7.07
CA VAL A 385 -34.71 -16.93 5.82
C VAL A 385 -34.42 -18.42 5.67
N PRO A 386 -35.42 -19.27 5.39
CA PRO A 386 -35.14 -20.62 4.95
C PRO A 386 -34.23 -20.48 3.73
N THR A 387 -33.01 -21.00 3.86
CA THR A 387 -32.06 -21.15 2.76
C THR A 387 -32.83 -21.62 1.52
N PRO A 388 -32.63 -21.08 0.31
CA PRO A 388 -33.02 -21.85 -0.85
C PRO A 388 -32.29 -23.19 -0.69
N ALA A 389 -33.07 -24.24 -0.40
CA ALA A 389 -32.55 -25.52 0.09
C ALA A 389 -31.56 -26.16 -0.89
N SER A 390 -31.49 -25.63 -2.12
CA SER A 390 -30.76 -26.16 -3.27
C SER A 390 -29.80 -25.12 -3.90
N ALA A 391 -29.17 -24.22 -3.13
CA ALA A 391 -28.15 -23.28 -3.63
C ALA A 391 -26.72 -23.71 -3.27
N LEU A 392 -25.74 -23.38 -4.12
CA LEU A 392 -24.31 -23.57 -3.83
C LEU A 392 -23.82 -22.47 -2.90
N LYS A 393 -23.40 -22.82 -1.69
CA LYS A 393 -22.82 -21.86 -0.75
C LYS A 393 -21.36 -21.58 -1.13
N VAL A 394 -21.02 -20.30 -1.29
CA VAL A 394 -19.66 -19.82 -1.62
C VAL A 394 -19.19 -18.91 -0.50
N GLU A 395 -18.07 -19.26 0.13
CA GLU A 395 -17.52 -18.49 1.25
C GLU A 395 -15.99 -18.45 1.23
N SER A 396 -15.40 -17.52 1.97
CA SER A 396 -13.96 -17.45 2.12
C SER A 396 -13.44 -18.65 2.91
N GLY A 397 -12.32 -19.22 2.45
CA GLY A 397 -11.54 -20.18 3.23
C GLY A 397 -10.52 -19.47 4.13
N THR A 398 -9.68 -20.27 4.79
CA THR A 398 -8.50 -19.75 5.49
C THR A 398 -7.54 -19.18 4.46
N GLN A 399 -7.40 -17.85 4.44
CA GLN A 399 -6.56 -17.18 3.45
C GLN A 399 -5.07 -17.44 3.71
N PRO A 400 -4.25 -17.47 2.65
CA PRO A 400 -2.81 -17.54 2.79
C PRO A 400 -2.27 -16.26 3.44
N PHE A 401 -1.03 -16.32 3.94
CA PHE A 401 -0.35 -15.12 4.43
C PHE A 401 0.18 -14.29 3.27
N THR A 402 0.16 -12.96 3.42
CA THR A 402 0.89 -12.06 2.53
C THR A 402 2.39 -12.37 2.55
N SER A 403 3.01 -12.35 1.37
CA SER A 403 4.41 -12.70 1.16
C SER A 403 4.98 -11.98 -0.06
N LEU A 404 6.25 -12.25 -0.36
CA LEU A 404 6.85 -11.89 -1.63
C LEU A 404 6.31 -12.77 -2.76
N PHE A 405 6.34 -12.26 -3.98
CA PHE A 405 6.03 -13.00 -5.21
C PHE A 405 7.28 -13.00 -6.13
N PRO A 406 8.24 -13.90 -5.88
CA PRO A 406 9.53 -13.93 -6.56
C PRO A 406 9.42 -14.36 -8.02
N LEU A 407 10.36 -13.94 -8.87
CA LEU A 407 10.51 -14.44 -10.24
C LEU A 407 10.44 -15.97 -10.28
N LYS A 408 9.72 -16.49 -11.28
CA LYS A 408 9.52 -17.94 -11.51
C LYS A 408 8.77 -18.67 -10.39
N ALA A 409 8.14 -17.97 -9.44
CA ALA A 409 7.27 -18.63 -8.47
C ALA A 409 6.08 -19.31 -9.18
N ALA A 410 5.97 -20.63 -9.03
CA ALA A 410 4.87 -21.42 -9.54
C ALA A 410 3.81 -21.66 -8.46
N ARG A 411 2.53 -21.58 -8.85
CA ARG A 411 1.36 -21.87 -8.02
C ARG A 411 1.34 -21.12 -6.68
N MET A 412 1.70 -19.83 -6.70
CA MET A 412 1.65 -18.99 -5.49
C MET A 412 0.18 -18.81 -5.07
N PRO A 413 -0.22 -19.20 -3.85
CA PRO A 413 -1.62 -19.16 -3.43
C PRO A 413 -2.06 -17.74 -3.07
N PHE A 414 -3.10 -17.23 -3.73
CA PHE A 414 -3.64 -15.90 -3.46
C PHE A 414 -4.93 -15.97 -2.65
N THR A 415 -5.90 -16.75 -3.11
CA THR A 415 -7.26 -16.73 -2.54
C THR A 415 -7.76 -18.15 -2.33
N VAL A 416 -8.17 -18.44 -1.09
CA VAL A 416 -8.78 -19.74 -0.75
C VAL A 416 -10.29 -19.54 -0.60
N ILE A 417 -11.07 -20.41 -1.24
CA ILE A 417 -12.53 -20.39 -1.21
C ILE A 417 -13.06 -21.74 -0.74
N LYS A 418 -14.26 -21.73 -0.17
CA LYS A 418 -15.02 -22.92 0.20
C LYS A 418 -16.34 -22.93 -0.58
N LEU A 419 -16.62 -24.06 -1.22
CA LEU A 419 -17.81 -24.31 -2.02
C LEU A 419 -18.57 -25.46 -1.37
N THR A 420 -19.76 -25.20 -0.84
CA THR A 420 -20.59 -26.21 -0.17
C THR A 420 -21.86 -26.45 -0.97
N ALA A 421 -22.01 -27.67 -1.50
CA ALA A 421 -23.22 -28.07 -2.19
C ALA A 421 -24.38 -28.24 -1.20
N PRO A 422 -25.63 -28.01 -1.63
CA PRO A 422 -26.80 -28.30 -0.82
C PRO A 422 -26.89 -29.82 -0.53
N ALA A 423 -27.63 -30.18 0.51
CA ALA A 423 -27.70 -31.57 0.98
C ALA A 423 -28.45 -32.53 0.03
N ASP A 424 -29.22 -31.99 -0.90
CA ASP A 424 -30.14 -32.72 -1.78
C ASP A 424 -29.54 -33.10 -3.15
N GLN A 425 -28.53 -32.38 -3.64
CA GLN A 425 -27.98 -32.61 -4.98
C GLN A 425 -26.49 -32.25 -5.12
N ASP A 426 -25.81 -32.94 -6.02
CA ASP A 426 -24.45 -32.59 -6.44
C ASP A 426 -24.48 -31.29 -7.25
N VAL A 427 -23.44 -30.48 -7.12
CA VAL A 427 -23.31 -29.23 -7.88
C VAL A 427 -22.12 -29.31 -8.82
N LYS A 428 -22.39 -29.21 -10.13
CA LYS A 428 -21.34 -29.00 -11.12
C LYS A 428 -21.00 -27.50 -11.21
N VAL A 429 -19.77 -27.16 -10.87
CA VAL A 429 -19.21 -25.83 -11.09
C VAL A 429 -18.53 -25.85 -12.46
N ASN A 430 -19.03 -25.05 -13.40
CA ASN A 430 -18.53 -24.99 -14.77
C ASN A 430 -17.32 -24.08 -14.91
N SER A 431 -17.30 -22.95 -14.20
CA SER A 431 -16.17 -22.04 -14.22
C SER A 431 -16.10 -21.11 -13.02
N LEU A 432 -14.90 -20.60 -12.75
CA LEU A 432 -14.64 -19.52 -11.79
C LEU A 432 -14.01 -18.33 -12.55
N THR A 433 -14.51 -17.12 -12.31
CA THR A 433 -13.94 -15.89 -12.86
C THR A 433 -13.13 -15.21 -11.78
N VAL A 434 -11.85 -15.00 -12.06
CA VAL A 434 -10.87 -14.38 -11.17
C VAL A 434 -10.46 -13.05 -11.77
N GLU A 435 -10.39 -12.01 -10.95
CA GLU A 435 -9.93 -10.68 -11.34
C GLU A 435 -8.65 -10.33 -10.59
N ARG A 436 -7.64 -9.85 -11.32
CA ARG A 436 -6.46 -9.27 -10.71
C ARG A 436 -6.80 -7.84 -10.26
N ILE A 437 -6.56 -7.57 -8.98
CA ILE A 437 -6.67 -6.22 -8.40
C ILE A 437 -5.35 -5.79 -7.76
N GLY A 438 -5.26 -4.52 -7.36
CA GLY A 438 -4.06 -3.92 -6.77
C GLY A 438 -3.18 -3.20 -7.79
N LEU A 439 -2.14 -2.54 -7.27
CA LEU A 439 -1.20 -1.72 -8.02
C LEU A 439 -0.14 -2.59 -8.72
N SER A 440 -0.57 -3.31 -9.75
CA SER A 440 0.29 -4.20 -10.52
C SER A 440 -0.08 -4.29 -12.01
N SER A 441 0.84 -4.79 -12.83
CA SER A 441 0.59 -5.14 -14.23
C SER A 441 0.04 -6.57 -14.37
N ASP A 442 -0.78 -6.83 -15.40
CA ASP A 442 -1.20 -8.20 -15.75
C ASP A 442 -0.01 -9.08 -16.16
N ALA A 443 0.97 -8.49 -16.85
CA ALA A 443 2.18 -9.18 -17.32
C ALA A 443 3.09 -9.68 -16.18
N LEU A 444 2.76 -9.34 -14.93
CA LEU A 444 3.36 -9.95 -13.74
C LEU A 444 3.12 -11.48 -13.70
N PHE A 445 1.96 -11.93 -14.20
CA PHE A 445 1.59 -13.34 -14.25
C PHE A 445 1.93 -13.98 -15.60
N SER A 446 2.37 -15.23 -15.55
CA SER A 446 2.42 -16.11 -16.73
C SER A 446 1.20 -17.02 -16.85
N GLY A 447 0.37 -17.09 -15.80
CA GLY A 447 -0.85 -17.90 -15.79
C GLY A 447 -1.52 -17.91 -14.42
N ILE A 448 -2.82 -18.08 -14.40
CA ILE A 448 -3.66 -18.27 -13.21
C ILE A 448 -4.18 -19.71 -13.22
N VAL A 449 -4.14 -20.36 -12.06
CA VAL A 449 -4.52 -21.77 -11.90
C VAL A 449 -5.50 -21.96 -10.74
N LEU A 450 -6.29 -23.02 -10.83
CA LEU A 450 -7.11 -23.51 -9.73
C LEU A 450 -6.47 -24.74 -9.11
N LEU A 451 -6.36 -24.79 -7.79
CA LEU A 451 -5.88 -25.94 -7.05
C LEU A 451 -7.00 -26.49 -6.16
N ASP A 452 -7.09 -27.81 -6.03
CA ASP A 452 -8.00 -28.48 -5.11
C ASP A 452 -7.45 -28.51 -3.65
N GLU A 453 -8.18 -29.19 -2.77
CA GLU A 453 -7.81 -29.37 -1.36
C GLU A 453 -6.44 -30.05 -1.13
N ASN A 454 -5.92 -30.79 -2.11
CA ASN A 454 -4.64 -31.49 -2.05
C ASN A 454 -3.51 -30.74 -2.79
N GLY A 455 -3.79 -29.53 -3.30
CA GLY A 455 -2.85 -28.75 -4.09
C GLY A 455 -2.68 -29.26 -5.53
N ILE A 456 -3.56 -30.15 -5.98
CA ILE A 456 -3.59 -30.63 -7.36
C ILE A 456 -4.26 -29.58 -8.24
N GLN A 457 -3.62 -29.25 -9.37
CA GLN A 457 -4.17 -28.31 -10.32
C GLN A 457 -5.36 -28.90 -11.08
N ILE A 458 -6.45 -28.14 -11.14
CA ILE A 458 -7.64 -28.46 -11.91
C ILE A 458 -7.59 -27.67 -13.22
N GLY A 459 -7.63 -28.39 -14.34
CA GLY A 459 -7.61 -27.81 -15.68
C GLY A 459 -6.27 -27.22 -16.13
N ALA A 460 -6.32 -26.52 -17.25
CA ALA A 460 -5.20 -25.75 -17.80
C ALA A 460 -5.10 -24.37 -17.13
N GLU A 461 -3.88 -23.82 -17.11
CA GLU A 461 -3.68 -22.43 -16.68
C GLU A 461 -4.33 -21.42 -17.63
N LYS A 462 -4.68 -20.24 -17.11
CA LYS A 462 -5.41 -19.20 -17.86
C LYS A 462 -4.71 -17.86 -17.75
N ASN A 463 -4.64 -17.15 -18.87
CA ASN A 463 -4.12 -15.80 -18.93
C ASN A 463 -5.18 -14.77 -18.57
N LEU A 464 -4.72 -13.62 -18.06
CA LEU A 464 -5.56 -12.45 -17.84
C LEU A 464 -5.92 -11.80 -19.18
N ASN A 465 -7.16 -11.37 -19.33
CA ASN A 465 -7.63 -10.59 -20.46
C ASN A 465 -7.48 -9.08 -20.22
N SER A 466 -7.93 -8.24 -21.16
CA SER A 466 -7.87 -6.78 -21.06
C SER A 466 -8.72 -6.17 -19.94
N SER A 467 -9.62 -6.95 -19.33
CA SER A 467 -10.40 -6.56 -18.16
C SER A 467 -9.75 -7.08 -16.86
N HIS A 468 -8.48 -7.48 -16.91
CA HIS A 468 -7.72 -8.04 -15.80
C HIS A 468 -8.34 -9.33 -15.23
N GLN A 469 -9.08 -10.09 -16.05
CA GLN A 469 -9.80 -11.30 -15.62
C GLN A 469 -9.29 -12.57 -16.29
N ALA A 470 -9.30 -13.67 -15.55
CA ALA A 470 -9.07 -15.02 -16.05
C ALA A 470 -10.26 -15.93 -15.68
N THR A 471 -10.76 -16.71 -16.65
CA THR A 471 -11.85 -17.66 -16.43
C THR A 471 -11.29 -19.09 -16.37
N LEU A 472 -11.25 -19.64 -15.16
CA LEU A 472 -10.86 -21.02 -14.88
C LEU A 472 -12.04 -21.91 -15.28
N SER A 473 -11.97 -22.52 -16.45
CA SER A 473 -13.11 -23.10 -17.18
C SER A 473 -13.24 -24.62 -17.09
N GLU A 474 -12.35 -25.28 -16.35
CA GLU A 474 -12.40 -26.73 -16.19
C GLU A 474 -13.47 -27.09 -15.16
N PRO A 475 -14.53 -27.83 -15.55
CA PRO A 475 -15.61 -28.13 -14.65
C PRO A 475 -15.21 -29.13 -13.56
N PHE A 476 -15.72 -28.95 -12.35
CA PHE A 476 -15.60 -29.91 -11.26
C PHE A 476 -16.92 -30.06 -10.50
N THR A 477 -17.06 -31.15 -9.74
CA THR A 477 -18.28 -31.43 -8.98
C THR A 477 -18.02 -31.29 -7.49
N VAL A 478 -18.91 -30.57 -6.81
CA VAL A 478 -19.03 -30.57 -5.35
C VAL A 478 -20.17 -31.53 -5.00
N ALA A 479 -19.83 -32.65 -4.36
CA ALA A 479 -20.82 -33.66 -3.99
C ALA A 479 -21.84 -33.09 -2.99
N LYS A 480 -23.09 -33.56 -3.05
CA LYS A 480 -24.19 -33.13 -2.18
C LYS A 480 -23.80 -33.11 -0.70
N GLY A 481 -24.09 -32.00 -0.03
CA GLY A 481 -23.76 -31.77 1.38
C GLY A 481 -22.27 -31.68 1.70
N ALA A 482 -21.38 -31.84 0.73
CA ALA A 482 -19.93 -31.74 0.92
C ALA A 482 -19.44 -30.32 0.68
N THR A 483 -18.31 -30.00 1.30
CA THR A 483 -17.56 -28.75 1.07
C THR A 483 -16.26 -29.08 0.36
N LYS A 484 -15.99 -28.42 -0.78
CA LYS A 484 -14.67 -28.40 -1.41
C LYS A 484 -13.93 -27.11 -1.08
N THR A 485 -12.67 -27.23 -0.71
CA THR A 485 -11.78 -26.08 -0.50
C THR A 485 -10.89 -25.95 -1.72
N MET A 486 -10.95 -24.79 -2.38
CA MET A 486 -10.21 -24.53 -3.59
C MET A 486 -9.27 -23.35 -3.38
N THR A 487 -8.10 -23.37 -4.02
CA THR A 487 -7.13 -22.28 -3.98
C THR A 487 -6.91 -21.72 -5.36
N ILE A 488 -7.17 -20.42 -5.53
CA ILE A 488 -6.78 -19.65 -6.69
C ILE A 488 -5.32 -19.26 -6.50
N ALA A 489 -4.48 -19.66 -7.44
CA ALA A 489 -3.05 -19.42 -7.41
C ALA A 489 -2.54 -18.80 -8.71
N GLY A 490 -1.42 -18.08 -8.62
CA GLY A 490 -0.79 -17.41 -9.75
C GLY A 490 0.63 -17.92 -10.00
N ASN A 491 0.98 -18.05 -11.28
CA ASN A 491 2.33 -18.30 -11.76
C ASN A 491 3.01 -16.97 -12.09
N ARG A 492 4.19 -16.73 -11.54
CA ARG A 492 4.98 -15.52 -11.79
C ARG A 492 5.70 -15.65 -13.13
N ALA A 493 5.55 -14.64 -13.98
CA ALA A 493 6.32 -14.52 -15.21
C ALA A 493 7.83 -14.37 -14.95
N ASP A 494 8.65 -14.93 -15.83
CA ASP A 494 10.12 -14.77 -15.82
C ASP A 494 10.54 -13.43 -16.45
N VAL A 495 9.98 -12.34 -15.93
CA VAL A 495 10.24 -10.98 -16.43
C VAL A 495 10.41 -10.04 -15.24
N SER A 496 11.57 -9.39 -15.20
CA SER A 496 11.92 -8.36 -14.21
C SER A 496 11.30 -7.00 -14.58
N GLY A 497 11.29 -6.07 -13.63
CA GLY A 497 10.76 -4.70 -13.81
C GLY A 497 9.41 -4.49 -13.14
N TYR A 498 8.97 -5.46 -12.34
CA TYR A 498 7.72 -5.38 -11.58
C TYR A 498 7.96 -5.32 -10.07
N ALA A 499 9.21 -5.32 -9.61
CA ALA A 499 9.56 -5.23 -8.19
C ALA A 499 8.81 -4.08 -7.48
N GLY A 500 8.24 -4.39 -6.31
CA GLY A 500 7.49 -3.43 -5.48
C GLY A 500 6.00 -3.31 -5.81
N GLN A 501 5.52 -3.88 -6.92
CA GLN A 501 4.09 -3.95 -7.22
C GLN A 501 3.37 -4.86 -6.21
N VAL A 502 2.16 -4.49 -5.82
CA VAL A 502 1.34 -5.26 -4.88
C VAL A 502 0.10 -5.76 -5.59
N VAL A 503 -0.08 -7.07 -5.58
CA VAL A 503 -1.08 -7.75 -6.41
C VAL A 503 -1.95 -8.69 -5.59
N TYR A 504 -3.22 -8.80 -5.98
CA TYR A 504 -4.19 -9.74 -5.42
C TYR A 504 -4.94 -10.43 -6.57
N LEU A 505 -5.48 -11.62 -6.30
CA LEU A 505 -6.40 -12.32 -7.22
C LEU A 505 -7.74 -12.52 -6.51
N SER A 506 -8.80 -11.85 -6.96
CA SER A 506 -10.11 -11.89 -6.35
C SER A 506 -11.06 -12.79 -7.12
N LEU A 507 -11.81 -13.66 -6.44
CA LEU A 507 -12.90 -14.39 -7.08
C LEU A 507 -14.08 -13.44 -7.28
N VAL A 508 -14.45 -13.14 -8.52
CA VAL A 508 -15.53 -12.20 -8.88
C VAL A 508 -16.76 -12.90 -9.47
N GLY A 509 -16.64 -14.16 -9.89
CA GLY A 509 -17.75 -14.91 -10.45
C GLY A 509 -17.64 -16.42 -10.26
N VAL A 510 -18.79 -17.08 -10.08
CA VAL A 510 -18.93 -18.55 -10.03
C VAL A 510 -20.06 -18.94 -10.97
N ASN A 511 -19.79 -19.85 -11.90
CA ASN A 511 -20.80 -20.40 -12.81
C ASN A 511 -21.12 -21.85 -12.41
N SER A 512 -22.29 -22.07 -11.83
CA SER A 512 -22.85 -23.40 -11.49
C SER A 512 -24.05 -23.78 -12.38
N GLY A 513 -24.16 -23.17 -13.56
CA GLY A 513 -25.32 -23.36 -14.45
C GLY A 513 -26.59 -22.78 -13.84
N ALA A 514 -27.62 -23.62 -13.69
CA ALA A 514 -28.93 -23.20 -13.17
C ALA A 514 -29.01 -23.16 -11.63
N ILE A 515 -28.00 -23.68 -10.92
CA ILE A 515 -28.00 -23.71 -9.45
C ILE A 515 -27.65 -22.32 -8.91
N PRO A 516 -28.50 -21.69 -8.08
CA PRO A 516 -28.22 -20.37 -7.52
C PRO A 516 -26.97 -20.37 -6.65
N ILE A 517 -26.25 -19.25 -6.64
CA ILE A 517 -25.10 -19.01 -5.76
C ILE A 517 -25.57 -18.32 -4.48
N ASN A 518 -25.18 -18.86 -3.33
CA ASN A 518 -25.38 -18.26 -2.01
C ASN A 518 -24.01 -17.87 -1.41
N GLY A 519 -23.59 -16.62 -1.59
CA GLY A 519 -22.30 -16.14 -1.11
C GLY A 519 -22.04 -14.71 -1.53
N SER A 520 -21.21 -14.00 -0.77
CA SER A 520 -20.75 -12.67 -1.14
C SER A 520 -19.55 -12.80 -2.08
N LEU A 521 -19.66 -12.23 -3.28
CA LEU A 521 -18.53 -11.95 -4.15
C LEU A 521 -18.34 -10.43 -4.21
N PRO A 522 -17.11 -9.92 -4.34
CA PRO A 522 -15.88 -10.68 -4.55
C PRO A 522 -15.30 -11.31 -3.26
N ILE A 523 -14.54 -12.41 -3.41
CA ILE A 523 -13.70 -12.96 -2.33
C ILE A 523 -12.23 -12.68 -2.67
N THR A 524 -11.59 -11.84 -1.87
CA THR A 524 -10.18 -11.49 -2.01
C THR A 524 -9.36 -12.10 -0.87
N GLY A 525 -8.27 -12.77 -1.22
CA GLY A 525 -7.31 -13.31 -0.28
C GLY A 525 -6.09 -12.43 -0.06
N ALA A 526 -4.92 -13.06 0.01
CA ALA A 526 -3.66 -12.39 0.32
C ALA A 526 -3.17 -11.50 -0.82
N GLY A 527 -2.68 -10.32 -0.45
CA GLY A 527 -1.85 -9.49 -1.32
C GLY A 527 -0.42 -9.99 -1.30
N HIS A 528 0.25 -10.02 -2.45
CA HIS A 528 1.67 -10.35 -2.54
C HIS A 528 2.45 -9.22 -3.19
N THR A 529 3.69 -9.01 -2.72
CA THR A 529 4.58 -7.99 -3.27
C THR A 529 5.55 -8.62 -4.26
N ALA A 530 5.50 -8.18 -5.51
CA ALA A 530 6.43 -8.61 -6.54
C ALA A 530 7.88 -8.35 -6.12
N ASN A 531 8.71 -9.37 -6.26
CA ASN A 531 10.13 -9.32 -5.91
C ASN A 531 10.96 -9.91 -7.05
N ASP A 532 11.96 -9.16 -7.52
CA ASP A 532 12.78 -9.57 -8.66
C ASP A 532 14.19 -10.01 -8.24
N SER A 533 14.52 -9.99 -6.94
CA SER A 533 15.88 -10.25 -6.44
C SER A 533 16.03 -11.56 -5.65
N LEU A 534 14.95 -12.11 -5.11
CA LEU A 534 14.96 -13.35 -4.33
C LEU A 534 15.02 -14.56 -5.27
N SER A 535 16.09 -15.35 -5.14
CA SER A 535 16.18 -16.67 -5.78
C SER A 535 15.46 -17.71 -4.91
N ILE A 536 14.57 -18.48 -5.52
CA ILE A 536 13.75 -19.52 -4.86
C ILE A 536 14.16 -20.94 -5.26
N GLY A 537 15.40 -21.10 -5.72
CA GLY A 537 15.93 -22.35 -6.24
C GLY A 537 15.81 -22.47 -7.76
N SER A 538 16.38 -23.54 -8.29
CA SER A 538 16.35 -23.85 -9.72
C SER A 538 16.35 -25.35 -9.93
N MET A 539 15.95 -25.76 -11.13
CA MET A 539 16.05 -27.15 -11.60
C MET A 539 16.40 -27.18 -13.08
N VAL A 540 16.91 -28.31 -13.52
CA VAL A 540 17.09 -28.67 -14.94
C VAL A 540 16.21 -29.87 -15.22
N VAL A 541 15.60 -29.89 -16.40
CA VAL A 541 14.84 -31.05 -16.89
C VAL A 541 15.46 -31.59 -18.16
N SER A 542 15.35 -32.90 -18.35
CA SER A 542 15.79 -33.59 -19.56
C SER A 542 14.94 -34.84 -19.78
N ARG A 543 14.98 -35.41 -20.99
CA ARG A 543 14.38 -36.72 -21.23
C ARG A 543 14.99 -37.76 -20.28
N GLY A 544 14.16 -38.66 -19.77
CA GLY A 544 14.56 -39.78 -18.94
C GLY A 544 15.28 -40.87 -19.72
N ALA A 545 16.10 -41.65 -19.04
CA ALA A 545 16.82 -42.77 -19.66
C ALA A 545 15.90 -43.94 -20.04
N THR A 546 14.77 -44.07 -19.35
CA THR A 546 13.74 -45.10 -19.59
C THR A 546 12.63 -44.66 -20.54
N ASP A 547 12.73 -43.45 -21.07
CA ASP A 547 11.83 -42.96 -22.12
C ASP A 547 12.00 -43.81 -23.40
N PRO A 548 10.93 -44.11 -24.16
CA PRO A 548 11.04 -44.90 -25.38
C PRO A 548 12.03 -44.34 -26.41
N GLY A 549 12.24 -43.02 -26.45
CA GLY A 549 13.21 -42.40 -27.35
C GLY A 549 12.84 -42.42 -28.83
N ILE A 550 11.69 -43.00 -29.19
CA ILE A 550 11.16 -43.13 -30.55
C ILE A 550 9.69 -43.57 -30.49
N ASN A 551 8.90 -43.20 -31.49
CA ASN A 551 7.54 -43.71 -31.68
C ASN A 551 7.52 -45.25 -31.76
N GLN A 552 6.50 -45.87 -31.17
CA GLN A 552 6.38 -47.31 -31.05
C GLN A 552 5.01 -47.82 -31.51
N THR A 553 4.96 -49.08 -31.93
CA THR A 553 3.71 -49.84 -32.07
C THR A 553 3.71 -50.97 -31.05
N LYS A 554 2.63 -51.10 -30.27
CA LYS A 554 2.49 -52.12 -29.23
C LYS A 554 1.24 -52.96 -29.45
N VAL A 555 1.32 -54.23 -29.07
CA VAL A 555 0.17 -55.13 -29.12
C VAL A 555 -0.70 -54.94 -27.88
N VAL A 556 -2.01 -55.08 -28.05
CA VAL A 556 -2.97 -55.16 -26.94
C VAL A 556 -2.56 -56.30 -25.98
N GLY A 557 -2.62 -56.03 -24.68
CA GLY A 557 -2.14 -56.91 -23.61
C GLY A 557 -0.72 -56.62 -23.14
N THR A 558 -0.03 -55.62 -23.71
CA THR A 558 1.30 -55.19 -23.22
C THR A 558 1.15 -54.61 -21.81
N ALA A 559 1.75 -55.25 -20.82
CA ALA A 559 1.72 -54.80 -19.43
C ALA A 559 2.92 -53.93 -19.05
N GLY A 560 2.69 -52.90 -18.22
CA GLY A 560 3.71 -52.06 -17.61
C GLY A 560 4.60 -51.30 -18.59
N TYR A 561 4.06 -50.94 -19.76
CA TYR A 561 4.81 -50.21 -20.77
C TYR A 561 5.11 -48.78 -20.31
N THR A 562 6.34 -48.32 -20.48
CA THR A 562 6.73 -46.93 -20.22
C THR A 562 6.36 -46.07 -21.41
N PHE A 563 5.43 -45.13 -21.23
CA PHE A 563 5.03 -44.19 -22.28
C PHE A 563 5.97 -43.00 -22.35
N SER A 564 6.33 -42.45 -21.19
CA SER A 564 7.14 -41.23 -21.09
C SER A 564 8.05 -41.30 -19.88
N SER A 565 9.25 -40.74 -19.99
CA SER A 565 10.14 -40.53 -18.83
C SER A 565 10.86 -39.19 -18.91
N VAL A 566 10.94 -38.49 -17.79
CA VAL A 566 11.67 -37.23 -17.63
C VAL A 566 12.60 -37.31 -16.42
N THR A 567 13.73 -36.63 -16.48
CA THR A 567 14.65 -36.46 -15.37
C THR A 567 14.57 -35.04 -14.85
N VAL A 568 14.45 -34.89 -13.53
CA VAL A 568 14.48 -33.61 -12.84
C VAL A 568 15.75 -33.54 -12.00
N THR A 569 16.60 -32.56 -12.27
CA THR A 569 17.86 -32.33 -11.54
C THR A 569 17.77 -31.05 -10.73
N ALA A 570 18.01 -31.13 -9.43
CA ALA A 570 18.04 -29.95 -8.57
C ALA A 570 19.25 -29.07 -8.92
N GLY A 571 19.08 -27.75 -8.87
CA GLY A 571 20.19 -26.80 -8.98
C GLY A 571 21.20 -26.93 -7.85
N SER A 572 22.29 -26.16 -7.94
CA SER A 572 23.36 -26.15 -6.94
C SER A 572 23.08 -25.26 -5.72
N ILE A 573 22.03 -24.43 -5.77
CA ILE A 573 21.71 -23.45 -4.72
C ILE A 573 21.05 -24.12 -3.52
N GLU A 574 19.98 -24.87 -3.77
CA GLU A 574 19.20 -25.55 -2.73
C GLU A 574 18.66 -26.90 -3.21
N ARG A 575 18.39 -27.79 -2.26
CA ARG A 575 17.64 -29.00 -2.55
C ARG A 575 16.20 -28.60 -2.83
N VAL A 576 15.53 -29.39 -3.66
CA VAL A 576 14.16 -29.12 -4.07
C VAL A 576 13.28 -30.32 -3.71
N ARG A 577 11.97 -30.11 -3.66
CA ARG A 577 10.99 -31.14 -3.34
C ARG A 577 10.00 -31.29 -4.48
N LEU A 578 10.01 -32.44 -5.12
CA LEU A 578 9.01 -32.85 -6.11
C LEU A 578 7.68 -33.12 -5.39
N GLN A 579 6.63 -32.40 -5.77
CA GLN A 579 5.32 -32.46 -5.11
C GLN A 579 4.29 -33.20 -5.94
N SER A 580 4.24 -32.92 -7.24
CA SER A 580 3.31 -33.60 -8.14
C SER A 580 3.80 -33.55 -9.58
N ILE A 581 3.29 -34.45 -10.40
CA ILE A 581 3.40 -34.38 -11.86
C ILE A 581 2.05 -34.69 -12.49
N ARG A 582 1.70 -33.97 -13.57
CA ARG A 582 0.52 -34.24 -14.41
C ARG A 582 0.97 -34.60 -15.80
N TRP A 583 0.52 -35.74 -16.28
CA TRP A 583 0.71 -36.21 -17.65
C TRP A 583 -0.55 -35.93 -18.44
N TYR A 584 -0.42 -35.40 -19.65
CA TYR A 584 -1.54 -35.11 -20.53
C TYR A 584 -1.57 -36.13 -21.67
N GLN A 585 -2.64 -36.91 -21.73
CA GLN A 585 -2.85 -37.85 -22.81
C GLN A 585 -3.44 -37.10 -24.01
N SER A 586 -2.64 -36.89 -25.06
CA SER A 586 -3.03 -36.11 -26.25
C SER A 586 -3.47 -36.97 -27.43
N GLY A 587 -3.19 -38.27 -27.37
CA GLY A 587 -3.58 -39.25 -28.38
C GLY A 587 -5.09 -39.55 -28.44
N SER A 588 -5.48 -40.44 -29.36
CA SER A 588 -6.88 -40.83 -29.59
C SER A 588 -7.40 -41.97 -28.70
N MET A 589 -6.54 -42.66 -27.94
CA MET A 589 -6.95 -43.75 -27.05
C MET A 589 -7.78 -43.23 -25.86
N PRO A 590 -9.00 -43.75 -25.63
CA PRO A 590 -9.79 -43.38 -24.46
C PRO A 590 -9.19 -43.97 -23.17
N GLN A 591 -9.49 -43.35 -22.03
CA GLN A 591 -9.04 -43.81 -20.70
C GLN A 591 -9.32 -45.30 -20.44
N SER A 592 -10.44 -45.84 -20.95
CA SER A 592 -10.83 -47.25 -20.77
C SER A 592 -9.87 -48.24 -21.42
N TYR A 593 -8.93 -47.79 -22.25
CA TYR A 593 -7.94 -48.66 -22.91
C TYR A 593 -6.65 -48.83 -22.09
N PHE A 594 -6.55 -48.14 -20.95
CA PHE A 594 -5.42 -48.27 -20.04
C PHE A 594 -5.85 -48.93 -18.73
N ALA A 595 -4.98 -49.78 -18.18
CA ALA A 595 -5.08 -50.27 -16.82
C ALA A 595 -3.76 -50.05 -16.07
N ASN A 596 -3.82 -50.07 -14.73
CA ASN A 596 -2.63 -49.96 -13.86
C ASN A 596 -1.71 -48.76 -14.18
N VAL A 597 -2.30 -47.65 -14.64
CA VAL A 597 -1.56 -46.41 -14.89
C VAL A 597 -0.92 -45.95 -13.58
N LYS A 598 0.41 -45.79 -13.56
CA LYS A 598 1.18 -45.35 -12.39
C LYS A 598 2.36 -44.50 -12.79
N THR A 599 2.69 -43.52 -11.96
CA THR A 599 3.97 -42.79 -12.07
C THR A 599 5.02 -43.48 -11.21
N TYR A 600 6.23 -43.62 -11.73
CA TYR A 600 7.36 -44.21 -11.03
C TYR A 600 8.44 -43.16 -10.83
N VAL A 601 8.92 -42.99 -9.60
CA VAL A 601 10.08 -42.14 -9.29
C VAL A 601 11.22 -43.03 -8.83
N ASP A 602 12.31 -43.09 -9.60
CA ASP A 602 13.42 -44.05 -9.42
C ASP A 602 12.94 -45.50 -9.21
N GLY A 603 11.89 -45.90 -9.94
CA GLY A 603 11.29 -47.23 -9.84
C GLY A 603 10.28 -47.45 -8.71
N VAL A 604 10.07 -46.47 -7.81
CA VAL A 604 9.02 -46.52 -6.79
C VAL A 604 7.69 -46.08 -7.39
N ALA A 605 6.65 -46.91 -7.29
CA ALA A 605 5.35 -46.66 -7.91
C ALA A 605 4.44 -45.76 -7.05
N TYR A 606 3.78 -44.80 -7.70
CA TYR A 606 2.80 -43.89 -7.12
C TYR A 606 1.49 -43.95 -7.92
N SER A 607 0.37 -43.80 -7.21
CA SER A 607 -0.96 -43.80 -7.79
C SER A 607 -1.20 -42.57 -8.65
N THR A 608 -1.85 -42.76 -9.80
CA THR A 608 -2.32 -41.68 -10.67
C THR A 608 -3.83 -41.50 -10.53
N TYR A 609 -4.27 -40.25 -10.54
CA TYR A 609 -5.68 -39.85 -10.58
C TYR A 609 -5.98 -39.28 -11.95
N VAL A 610 -7.04 -39.78 -12.60
CA VAL A 610 -7.44 -39.31 -13.93
C VAL A 610 -8.50 -38.23 -13.80
N SER A 611 -8.35 -37.14 -14.54
CA SER A 611 -9.36 -36.08 -14.64
C SER A 611 -10.64 -36.59 -15.31
N ASN A 612 -11.75 -35.88 -15.09
CA ASN A 612 -13.07 -36.29 -15.60
C ASN A 612 -13.17 -36.30 -17.13
N ASP A 613 -12.33 -35.53 -17.82
CA ASP A 613 -12.21 -35.52 -19.27
C ASP A 613 -11.35 -36.68 -19.82
N GLY A 614 -10.70 -37.47 -18.95
CA GLY A 614 -9.87 -38.61 -19.32
C GLY A 614 -8.46 -38.26 -19.80
N HIS A 615 -8.09 -36.98 -19.84
CA HIS A 615 -6.84 -36.53 -20.44
C HIS A 615 -5.69 -36.33 -19.45
N TYR A 616 -5.93 -35.82 -18.24
CA TYR A 616 -4.86 -35.61 -17.25
C TYR A 616 -4.73 -36.77 -16.28
N TYR A 617 -3.51 -37.30 -16.16
CA TYR A 617 -3.13 -38.34 -15.20
C TYR A 617 -2.17 -37.73 -14.19
N THR A 618 -2.65 -37.52 -12.97
CA THR A 618 -1.93 -36.77 -11.94
C THR A 618 -1.43 -37.67 -10.83
N SER A 619 -0.14 -37.60 -10.51
CA SER A 619 0.43 -38.22 -9.30
C SER A 619 0.81 -37.13 -8.31
N ASN A 620 0.29 -37.24 -7.09
CA ASN A 620 0.69 -36.43 -5.93
C ASN A 620 1.59 -37.30 -5.03
N PHE A 621 2.67 -36.72 -4.52
CA PHE A 621 3.66 -37.43 -3.70
C PHE A 621 3.52 -37.14 -2.20
N ASP A 622 2.32 -36.72 -1.76
CA ASP A 622 1.96 -36.40 -0.37
C ASP A 622 2.91 -35.37 0.27
N ASN A 623 3.84 -35.84 1.09
CA ASN A 623 4.87 -35.01 1.72
C ASN A 623 5.95 -34.55 0.73
N GLY A 624 5.88 -34.98 -0.53
CA GLY A 624 6.85 -34.70 -1.58
C GLY A 624 8.17 -35.48 -1.45
N ILE A 625 8.89 -35.57 -2.57
CA ILE A 625 10.16 -36.30 -2.68
C ILE A 625 11.30 -35.29 -2.76
N VAL A 626 12.23 -35.34 -1.81
CA VAL A 626 13.41 -34.46 -1.80
C VAL A 626 14.41 -34.91 -2.86
N ILE A 627 14.88 -33.95 -3.65
CA ILE A 627 15.99 -34.07 -4.59
C ILE A 627 17.13 -33.23 -4.05
N GLU A 628 18.21 -33.90 -3.63
CA GLU A 628 19.40 -33.22 -3.11
C GLU A 628 20.07 -32.35 -4.18
N LYS A 629 20.83 -31.34 -3.74
CA LYS A 629 21.50 -30.38 -4.65
C LYS A 629 22.36 -31.10 -5.68
N ALA A 630 22.19 -30.76 -6.96
CA ALA A 630 22.89 -31.40 -8.08
C ALA A 630 22.64 -32.91 -8.25
N TYR A 631 21.69 -33.50 -7.52
CA TYR A 631 21.18 -34.84 -7.78
C TYR A 631 19.93 -34.78 -8.64
N SER A 632 19.60 -35.92 -9.23
CA SER A 632 18.45 -36.08 -10.09
C SER A 632 17.50 -37.16 -9.58
N LYS A 633 16.25 -37.06 -10.04
CA LYS A 633 15.24 -38.11 -9.97
C LYS A 633 14.69 -38.36 -11.36
N GLU A 634 14.56 -39.63 -11.73
CA GLU A 634 13.86 -40.02 -12.94
C GLU A 634 12.39 -40.30 -12.61
N ILE A 635 11.48 -39.74 -13.42
CA ILE A 635 10.04 -39.83 -13.27
C ILE A 635 9.47 -40.40 -14.57
N SER A 636 8.82 -41.56 -14.51
CA SER A 636 8.23 -42.21 -15.68
C SER A 636 6.75 -42.52 -15.48
N LEU A 637 5.97 -42.51 -16.55
CA LEU A 637 4.60 -43.00 -16.57
C LEU A 637 4.55 -44.38 -17.22
N LYS A 638 3.94 -45.35 -16.52
CA LYS A 638 3.71 -46.68 -17.07
C LYS A 638 2.26 -47.10 -16.95
N ALA A 639 1.78 -47.87 -17.92
CA ALA A 639 0.45 -48.47 -17.89
C ALA A 639 0.41 -49.80 -18.68
N ASP A 640 -0.66 -50.56 -18.46
CA ASP A 640 -1.03 -51.69 -19.29
C ASP A 640 -1.92 -51.20 -20.43
N ILE A 641 -1.67 -51.69 -21.65
CA ILE A 641 -2.51 -51.45 -22.83
C ILE A 641 -3.51 -52.59 -22.93
N ILE A 642 -4.78 -52.34 -22.63
CA ILE A 642 -5.81 -53.40 -22.49
C ILE A 642 -6.77 -53.50 -23.67
N ASP A 643 -6.86 -52.48 -24.53
CA ASP A 643 -7.61 -52.51 -25.79
C ASP A 643 -7.00 -51.48 -26.79
N GLY A 644 -7.42 -51.54 -28.05
CA GLY A 644 -6.93 -50.66 -29.12
C GLY A 644 -6.94 -51.33 -30.50
N LYS A 645 -7.24 -50.54 -31.53
CA LYS A 645 -7.31 -50.93 -32.96
C LYS A 645 -6.76 -49.82 -33.86
N GLY A 646 -5.60 -49.28 -33.48
CA GLY A 646 -4.89 -48.26 -34.24
C GLY A 646 -5.10 -46.83 -33.75
N GLU A 647 -5.79 -46.63 -32.62
CA GLU A 647 -5.72 -45.40 -31.84
C GLU A 647 -4.29 -45.16 -31.32
N THR A 648 -4.03 -43.95 -30.84
CA THR A 648 -2.71 -43.52 -30.39
C THR A 648 -2.73 -43.07 -28.95
N ALA A 649 -1.64 -43.32 -28.24
CA ALA A 649 -1.40 -42.83 -26.90
C ALA A 649 -0.12 -42.02 -26.90
N ASP A 650 -0.21 -40.83 -26.35
CA ASP A 650 0.93 -39.97 -26.11
C ASP A 650 0.73 -39.28 -24.77
N PHE A 651 1.73 -39.35 -23.89
CA PHE A 651 1.63 -38.88 -22.51
C PHE A 651 2.62 -37.74 -22.27
N ASP A 652 2.17 -36.57 -22.65
CA ASP A 652 2.91 -35.33 -22.62
C ASP A 652 3.01 -34.75 -21.21
N ILE A 653 3.84 -33.71 -21.07
CA ILE A 653 3.65 -32.70 -20.03
C ILE A 653 3.19 -31.43 -20.73
N LEU A 654 1.89 -31.12 -20.66
CA LEU A 654 1.31 -30.04 -21.43
C LEU A 654 1.92 -28.68 -21.04
N ASN A 655 1.88 -28.29 -19.76
CA ASN A 655 2.41 -27.01 -19.29
C ASN A 655 3.59 -27.20 -18.34
N ARG A 656 4.49 -26.21 -18.28
CA ARG A 656 5.62 -26.21 -17.32
C ARG A 656 5.18 -26.42 -15.88
N ALA A 657 4.09 -25.79 -15.47
CA ALA A 657 3.56 -25.90 -14.11
C ALA A 657 2.94 -27.27 -13.79
N ASP A 658 2.77 -28.16 -14.77
CA ASP A 658 2.27 -29.52 -14.55
C ASP A 658 3.31 -30.41 -13.85
N LEU A 659 4.60 -30.07 -13.95
CA LEU A 659 5.66 -30.55 -13.07
C LEU A 659 5.82 -29.58 -11.89
N TYR A 660 5.32 -29.96 -10.72
CA TYR A 660 5.35 -29.10 -9.54
C TYR A 660 6.47 -29.50 -8.57
N VAL A 661 7.43 -28.59 -8.42
CA VAL A 661 8.60 -28.74 -7.55
C VAL A 661 8.71 -27.49 -6.68
N LYS A 662 9.12 -27.64 -5.43
CA LYS A 662 9.29 -26.55 -4.47
C LYS A 662 10.73 -26.40 -4.00
N GLY A 663 11.18 -25.18 -3.75
CA GLY A 663 12.41 -24.93 -2.99
C GLY A 663 12.22 -25.28 -1.51
N GLU A 664 13.20 -25.92 -0.90
CA GLU A 664 13.15 -26.34 0.52
C GLU A 664 13.50 -25.21 1.51
N VAL A 665 14.17 -24.16 1.04
CA VAL A 665 14.60 -23.05 1.91
C VAL A 665 13.44 -22.12 2.22
N TYR A 666 12.68 -21.71 1.20
CA TYR A 666 11.59 -20.74 1.34
C TYR A 666 10.19 -21.32 1.06
N GLY A 667 10.11 -22.55 0.55
CA GLY A 667 8.83 -23.21 0.29
C GLY A 667 8.05 -22.70 -0.92
N TYR A 668 8.65 -21.88 -1.79
CA TYR A 668 8.02 -21.45 -3.04
C TYR A 668 8.03 -22.58 -4.07
N GLY A 669 6.97 -22.66 -4.88
CA GLY A 669 7.00 -23.45 -6.11
C GLY A 669 7.96 -22.85 -7.11
N ILE A 670 8.73 -23.68 -7.80
CA ILE A 670 9.70 -23.28 -8.81
C ILE A 670 9.11 -23.63 -10.17
N MET A 671 8.97 -22.63 -11.05
CA MET A 671 8.60 -22.88 -12.44
C MET A 671 9.75 -23.61 -13.15
N PRO A 672 9.53 -24.83 -13.69
CA PRO A 672 10.55 -25.52 -14.49
C PRO A 672 11.03 -24.63 -15.64
N PRO A 673 12.28 -24.73 -16.13
CA PRO A 673 12.77 -23.86 -17.22
C PRO A 673 12.00 -24.08 -18.53
N ASN A 674 12.10 -23.13 -19.46
CA ASN A 674 11.69 -23.42 -20.85
C ASN A 674 12.58 -24.53 -21.43
N GLY A 675 12.05 -25.27 -22.39
CA GLY A 675 12.84 -26.20 -23.18
C GLY A 675 13.84 -25.49 -24.09
N THR A 676 14.54 -26.26 -24.93
CA THR A 676 15.49 -25.73 -25.92
C THR A 676 15.00 -25.87 -27.34
N ASP A 677 14.06 -26.76 -27.61
CA ASP A 677 13.56 -26.99 -28.96
C ASP A 677 12.41 -26.05 -29.31
N THR A 678 12.30 -25.69 -30.59
CA THR A 678 11.35 -24.66 -31.06
C THR A 678 10.23 -25.22 -31.94
N PHE A 679 10.34 -26.48 -32.38
CA PHE A 679 9.34 -27.19 -33.17
C PHE A 679 9.58 -28.70 -33.05
N GLY A 680 8.50 -29.48 -33.15
CA GLY A 680 8.52 -30.93 -33.00
C GLY A 680 7.10 -31.47 -32.94
N SER A 681 6.97 -32.77 -33.20
CA SER A 681 5.79 -33.57 -32.87
C SER A 681 6.32 -34.93 -32.47
N ASP A 682 5.89 -35.42 -31.33
CA ASP A 682 6.21 -36.73 -30.82
C ASP A 682 7.74 -36.97 -30.73
N ASP A 683 8.49 -35.98 -30.23
CA ASP A 683 9.96 -35.91 -30.39
C ASP A 683 10.75 -36.20 -29.09
N GLY A 684 10.06 -36.40 -27.98
CA GLY A 684 10.66 -36.62 -26.66
C GLY A 684 11.47 -35.43 -26.18
N SER A 685 11.08 -34.21 -26.56
CA SER A 685 11.84 -32.99 -26.32
C SER A 685 11.05 -31.96 -25.52
N PHE A 686 11.78 -31.05 -24.87
CA PHE A 686 11.18 -29.92 -24.17
C PHE A 686 11.14 -28.71 -25.09
N HIS A 687 9.97 -28.10 -25.24
CA HIS A 687 9.76 -26.98 -26.15
C HIS A 687 9.86 -25.61 -25.45
N GLN A 688 10.28 -24.59 -26.20
CA GLN A 688 10.48 -23.23 -25.71
C GLN A 688 9.17 -22.45 -25.52
N SER A 689 8.25 -22.58 -26.48
CA SER A 689 7.06 -21.72 -26.58
C SER A 689 5.82 -22.41 -27.14
N THR A 690 5.93 -23.68 -27.56
CA THR A 690 4.81 -24.51 -28.02
C THR A 690 4.32 -25.42 -26.91
N LEU A 691 3.06 -25.85 -27.05
CA LEU A 691 2.48 -26.92 -26.25
C LEU A 691 2.42 -28.19 -27.12
N PRO A 692 2.65 -29.38 -26.55
CA PRO A 692 3.01 -29.61 -25.14
C PRO A 692 4.42 -29.12 -24.79
N TRP A 693 4.66 -28.84 -23.50
CA TRP A 693 5.98 -28.40 -23.03
C TRP A 693 7.01 -29.54 -23.06
N TYR A 694 6.59 -30.77 -22.75
CA TYR A 694 7.31 -31.99 -23.09
C TYR A 694 6.41 -32.82 -24.01
N ASP A 695 6.86 -33.02 -25.23
CA ASP A 695 6.16 -33.75 -26.29
C ASP A 695 6.69 -35.19 -26.30
N ALA A 696 5.91 -36.15 -25.81
CA ALA A 696 6.38 -37.52 -25.63
C ALA A 696 6.31 -38.32 -26.93
N PHE A 697 6.91 -39.52 -26.98
CA PHE A 697 6.83 -40.33 -28.20
C PHE A 697 5.49 -41.05 -28.29
N GLN A 698 4.85 -40.96 -29.45
CA GLN A 698 3.57 -41.59 -29.69
C GLN A 698 3.68 -43.13 -29.73
N VAL A 699 2.68 -43.77 -29.14
CA VAL A 699 2.48 -45.23 -29.15
C VAL A 699 1.18 -45.56 -29.87
N ASN A 700 1.24 -46.49 -30.82
CA ASN A 700 0.09 -47.03 -31.55
C ASN A 700 -0.26 -48.45 -31.10
#